data_AF-A0A5E4FMT5-F1
#
_entry.id   AF-A0A5E4FMT5-F1
#
_cell.length_a   1.000
_cell.length_b   1.000
_cell.length_c   1.000
_cell.angle_alpha   90.00
_cell.angle_beta   90.00
_cell.angle_gamma   90.00
#
_symmetry.space_group_name_H-M   'P 1'
#
loop_
_entity.id
_entity.type
_entity.pdbx_description
1 polymer ?
#
loop_
_entity_poly.entity_id
_entity_poly.type
_entity_poly.pdbx_seq_one_letter_code
_entity_poly.pdbx_strand_id
1 'polypeptide(L)'
;MIFNKYMCLVLSAVSFILTIPHAAAYDPMDPNGNITLKWDVKSWTSDGYVAVVTMNNFQMYRHIMSPGWTLGWVWAKKEVIWSMVGAQAVDQGDCTKFKGNIPHCCKKNPTVVDLLPGVPYNQQIANCCKAGVVASWGQDPSAAVSSFQLSVGRSGTSNKTIRLPKNFTLLGPGPGYTCSQAKIVRSTVFNSPDGRRKTQALMTWNVICTYSQLLASRYPTCCVSMSSFYNPTITPCPTCACGCRDKKKCIVSDSKLSSVVGIHTATKDNTPLLQCTQHMCPIRVHWHVKTNYKQYWRVKITITNFNYRLNYTQWTLVVEHPNLNHITEVFSFVYKPLTPYQSKNDTGLFYGIKFYNDLLKEAGPEGNVQSELILEKNANTFTFKEGWGFPRQVYFNGDECMMPQPDEFPETETETESSRFAGGEFMTIEREEEEEERRPSCCQFSNTCKSASCLLLSPRHRRRAEVMEFKNQANPTHKVDLEVETCCSWSWLKFTFLAVLCCMVLSPAAAYDPLDPTGNITIKWDVMSWTPDGYVAAVTMNNFQMYRQIISPGWTLGWSWQKKEVIWTMVGAQTTEQGDCSKFKAAIPHCCKKTPTVVDLLPGVPYNQQFTNCCKGGVLASWGQDPTASVSAFQVSVGQAGTSNKTVKLPKNFTLFGPGPGYTCGPAKVVPSTVFLTADRRRKTQALMTWNVTCTYSQFLASKNPSCCVSFSSFYNETIVPCPSCACGCHNKKNCIKSDSKLAHKTGINTPKKDNTPLLQCTHHMCPIRVHWHVKLNYKAYWRVKISITNFNYRMNYTEWTLVAQHPNLNNVTQVFSFGYKPLLPYESINDTGMFYGMKFYNDLLMEAGPSGNVQSEVLLQKDQNTFTFKQGWAFPRRVYFNGDECMLPPPDAYPALPNSAHVNSISIFKMAASVLLILFSICFSLS
;
A
#
# COMPACT_ATOMS: atom_id res chain seq x y z
N MET A 1 78.08 3.99 -23.39
CA MET A 1 76.89 4.82 -23.09
C MET A 1 75.86 4.62 -24.19
N ILE A 2 74.60 4.41 -23.81
CA ILE A 2 73.40 4.39 -24.69
C ILE A 2 73.29 3.19 -25.66
N PHE A 3 73.19 1.96 -25.14
CA PHE A 3 72.55 0.85 -25.87
C PHE A 3 72.05 -0.23 -24.88
N ASN A 4 71.38 0.18 -23.79
CA ASN A 4 70.80 -0.80 -22.86
C ASN A 4 69.62 -0.25 -22.03
N LYS A 5 68.66 0.41 -22.68
CA LYS A 5 67.40 0.84 -22.02
C LYS A 5 66.11 0.49 -22.77
N TYR A 6 66.18 -0.02 -24.00
CA TYR A 6 64.98 -0.38 -24.79
C TYR A 6 64.67 -1.89 -24.86
N MET A 7 65.56 -2.76 -24.38
CA MET A 7 65.38 -4.23 -24.42
C MET A 7 64.85 -4.85 -23.11
N CYS A 8 64.61 -4.04 -22.06
CA CYS A 8 63.96 -4.50 -20.82
C CYS A 8 62.47 -4.12 -20.73
N LEU A 9 62.02 -3.10 -21.48
CA LEU A 9 60.62 -2.66 -21.47
C LEU A 9 59.71 -3.52 -22.35
N VAL A 10 60.25 -4.17 -23.39
CA VAL A 10 59.46 -5.01 -24.31
C VAL A 10 59.28 -6.44 -23.77
N LEU A 11 60.23 -6.96 -22.99
CA LEU A 11 60.11 -8.31 -22.39
C LEU A 11 59.27 -8.35 -21.11
N SER A 12 59.11 -7.21 -20.40
CA SER A 12 58.18 -7.09 -19.27
C SER A 12 56.72 -6.95 -19.72
N ALA A 13 56.47 -6.29 -20.86
CA ALA A 13 55.13 -6.11 -21.41
C ALA A 13 54.54 -7.39 -22.04
N VAL A 14 55.38 -8.32 -22.52
CA VAL A 14 54.91 -9.56 -23.18
C VAL A 14 54.73 -10.73 -22.20
N SER A 15 55.30 -10.68 -20.98
CA SER A 15 54.96 -11.65 -19.92
C SER A 15 53.71 -11.30 -19.11
N PHE A 16 53.20 -10.06 -19.20
CA PHE A 16 51.98 -9.63 -18.50
C PHE A 16 50.68 -9.81 -19.30
N ILE A 17 50.75 -10.26 -20.56
CA ILE A 17 49.57 -10.42 -21.43
C ILE A 17 49.14 -11.91 -21.57
N LEU A 18 49.87 -12.86 -20.99
CA LEU A 18 49.55 -14.30 -21.10
C LEU A 18 49.15 -15.01 -19.81
N THR A 19 48.81 -14.28 -18.74
CA THR A 19 48.11 -14.85 -17.58
C THR A 19 47.15 -13.83 -16.95
N ILE A 20 46.13 -13.40 -17.69
CA ILE A 20 44.87 -13.01 -17.03
C ILE A 20 44.13 -14.33 -16.83
N PRO A 21 44.11 -14.93 -15.62
CA PRO A 21 43.09 -15.93 -15.37
C PRO A 21 41.77 -15.23 -15.61
N HIS A 22 40.93 -15.82 -16.47
CA HIS A 22 39.52 -15.48 -16.45
C HIS A 22 39.11 -15.56 -14.99
N ALA A 23 38.76 -14.42 -14.38
CA ALA A 23 38.32 -14.37 -13.01
C ALA A 23 37.00 -15.15 -12.94
N ALA A 24 37.12 -16.48 -12.82
CA ALA A 24 36.07 -17.30 -12.30
C ALA A 24 35.76 -16.70 -10.94
N ALA A 25 34.51 -16.29 -10.74
CA ALA A 25 34.02 -15.86 -9.45
C ALA A 25 34.17 -17.06 -8.50
N TYR A 26 35.31 -17.09 -7.81
CA TYR A 26 35.67 -18.12 -6.86
C TYR A 26 35.15 -17.67 -5.51
N ASP A 27 34.20 -18.41 -4.95
CA ASP A 27 33.74 -18.23 -3.59
C ASP A 27 34.58 -19.16 -2.68
N PRO A 28 35.50 -18.63 -1.85
CA PRO A 28 36.38 -19.46 -1.02
C PRO A 28 35.63 -20.34 -0.02
N MET A 29 34.43 -19.92 0.40
CA MET A 29 33.61 -20.64 1.39
C MET A 29 32.65 -21.66 0.75
N ASP A 30 32.46 -21.61 -0.57
CA ASP A 30 31.65 -22.56 -1.34
C ASP A 30 32.22 -22.80 -2.75
N PRO A 31 33.42 -23.41 -2.87
CA PRO A 31 34.16 -23.50 -4.12
C PRO A 31 33.46 -24.35 -5.20
N ASN A 32 32.51 -25.21 -4.81
CA ASN A 32 31.73 -26.06 -5.71
C ASN A 32 30.29 -25.57 -5.91
N GLY A 33 29.92 -24.45 -5.27
CA GLY A 33 28.58 -23.88 -5.28
C GLY A 33 28.16 -23.46 -6.69
N ASN A 34 27.11 -24.09 -7.22
CA ASN A 34 26.52 -23.70 -8.51
C ASN A 34 25.02 -24.03 -8.56
N ILE A 35 24.34 -23.45 -9.53
CA ILE A 35 22.99 -23.86 -9.91
C ILE A 35 23.08 -24.64 -11.21
N THR A 36 22.65 -25.90 -11.19
CA THR A 36 22.59 -26.74 -12.39
C THR A 36 21.15 -26.83 -12.87
N LEU A 37 20.90 -26.33 -14.09
CA LEU A 37 19.67 -26.56 -14.84
C LEU A 37 19.83 -27.84 -15.65
N LYS A 38 18.98 -28.81 -15.38
CA LYS A 38 18.99 -30.11 -16.01
C LYS A 38 17.73 -30.28 -16.84
N TRP A 39 17.90 -30.53 -18.13
CA TRP A 39 16.80 -30.62 -19.08
C TRP A 39 16.66 -32.07 -19.56
N ASP A 40 15.57 -32.72 -19.17
CA ASP A 40 15.32 -34.13 -19.44
C ASP A 40 14.15 -34.29 -20.42
N VAL A 41 14.46 -34.73 -21.65
CA VAL A 41 13.44 -35.06 -22.66
C VAL A 41 12.78 -36.40 -22.32
N LYS A 42 11.48 -36.36 -22.04
CA LYS A 42 10.70 -37.52 -21.58
C LYS A 42 10.05 -38.28 -22.73
N SER A 43 9.53 -37.56 -23.72
CA SER A 43 8.86 -38.15 -24.88
C SER A 43 8.92 -37.24 -26.10
N TRP A 44 8.78 -37.82 -27.28
CA TRP A 44 8.61 -37.10 -28.54
C TRP A 44 7.12 -36.79 -28.78
N THR A 45 6.83 -35.66 -29.41
CA THR A 45 5.49 -35.32 -29.92
C THR A 45 5.51 -35.31 -31.45
N SER A 46 4.35 -35.12 -32.09
CA SER A 46 4.25 -35.05 -33.55
C SER A 46 5.05 -33.89 -34.16
N ASP A 47 5.29 -32.82 -33.39
CA ASP A 47 5.97 -31.61 -33.86
C ASP A 47 7.15 -31.16 -32.96
N GLY A 48 7.49 -31.93 -31.92
CA GLY A 48 8.55 -31.59 -30.98
C GLY A 48 8.75 -32.61 -29.86
N TYR A 49 8.77 -32.16 -28.60
CA TYR A 49 9.00 -33.03 -27.44
C TYR A 49 8.40 -32.49 -26.14
N VAL A 50 8.23 -33.37 -25.15
CA VAL A 50 7.93 -33.03 -23.76
C VAL A 50 9.19 -33.18 -22.92
N ALA A 51 9.51 -32.16 -22.11
CA ALA A 51 10.68 -32.18 -21.24
C ALA A 51 10.36 -31.68 -19.83
N VAL A 52 11.11 -32.21 -18.87
CA VAL A 52 11.14 -31.74 -17.48
C VAL A 52 12.46 -31.00 -17.27
N VAL A 53 12.36 -29.76 -16.81
CA VAL A 53 13.51 -28.91 -16.46
C VAL A 53 13.61 -28.86 -14.95
N THR A 54 14.75 -29.32 -14.43
CA THR A 54 15.04 -29.35 -12.99
C THR A 54 16.17 -28.39 -12.69
N MET A 55 15.92 -27.43 -11.81
CA MET A 55 16.92 -26.53 -11.24
C MET A 55 17.38 -27.11 -9.91
N ASN A 56 18.67 -27.42 -9.79
CA ASN A 56 19.28 -27.87 -8.54
C ASN A 56 20.22 -26.79 -8.04
N ASN A 57 19.99 -26.31 -6.82
CA ASN A 57 20.88 -25.39 -6.14
C ASN A 57 21.88 -26.18 -5.28
N PHE A 58 23.13 -26.25 -5.72
CA PHE A 58 24.21 -26.89 -4.97
C PHE A 58 24.99 -25.92 -4.10
N GLN A 59 24.55 -24.66 -3.99
CA GLN A 59 25.19 -23.67 -3.14
C GLN A 59 24.88 -23.95 -1.67
N MET A 60 25.88 -23.87 -0.79
CA MET A 60 25.75 -24.28 0.62
C MET A 60 24.93 -23.29 1.44
N TYR A 61 25.10 -21.98 1.25
CA TYR A 61 24.43 -20.95 2.05
C TYR A 61 23.68 -19.89 1.23
N ARG A 62 23.87 -19.85 -0.10
CA ARG A 62 23.13 -18.95 -0.98
C ARG A 62 21.83 -19.61 -1.45
N HIS A 63 20.71 -18.97 -1.16
CA HIS A 63 19.38 -19.40 -1.59
C HIS A 63 18.78 -18.37 -2.54
N ILE A 64 17.77 -18.77 -3.31
CA ILE A 64 16.96 -17.87 -4.13
C ILE A 64 15.71 -17.53 -3.32
N MET A 65 15.64 -16.32 -2.79
CA MET A 65 14.48 -15.81 -2.05
C MET A 65 13.41 -15.20 -2.99
N SER A 66 12.25 -14.87 -2.43
CA SER A 66 11.18 -14.13 -3.14
C SER A 66 11.72 -12.83 -3.76
N PRO A 67 11.37 -12.48 -5.02
CA PRO A 67 10.31 -13.02 -5.87
C PRO A 67 10.67 -14.33 -6.60
N GLY A 68 11.78 -14.97 -6.26
CA GLY A 68 12.16 -16.27 -6.81
C GLY A 68 12.95 -16.17 -8.12
N TRP A 69 13.27 -17.34 -8.69
CA TRP A 69 14.03 -17.42 -9.93
C TRP A 69 13.21 -16.97 -11.15
N THR A 70 13.92 -16.35 -12.10
CA THR A 70 13.43 -16.09 -13.45
C THR A 70 14.43 -16.68 -14.44
N LEU A 71 13.96 -17.61 -15.26
CA LEU A 71 14.78 -18.35 -16.22
C LEU A 71 14.44 -17.94 -17.65
N GLY A 72 15.44 -17.49 -18.41
CA GLY A 72 15.32 -17.19 -19.83
C GLY A 72 16.28 -18.01 -20.67
N TRP A 73 15.94 -18.18 -21.95
CA TRP A 73 16.81 -18.78 -22.95
C TRP A 73 16.39 -18.32 -24.34
N VAL A 74 17.20 -18.63 -25.36
CA VAL A 74 16.89 -18.35 -26.76
C VAL A 74 16.79 -19.65 -27.54
N TRP A 75 15.65 -19.84 -28.21
CA TRP A 75 15.42 -20.96 -29.10
C TRP A 75 16.34 -20.92 -30.32
N ALA A 76 16.82 -22.09 -30.75
CA ALA A 76 17.76 -22.21 -31.86
C ALA A 76 17.10 -22.04 -33.24
N LYS A 77 15.83 -22.40 -33.40
CA LYS A 77 15.03 -22.32 -34.63
C LYS A 77 13.80 -21.42 -34.41
N LYS A 78 12.59 -21.94 -34.67
CA LYS A 78 11.28 -21.29 -34.55
C LYS A 78 10.36 -22.07 -33.60
N GLU A 79 10.97 -22.63 -32.56
CA GLU A 79 10.30 -23.39 -31.51
C GLU A 79 9.26 -22.53 -30.79
N VAL A 80 8.21 -23.20 -30.29
CA VAL A 80 7.14 -22.60 -29.50
C VAL A 80 6.88 -23.45 -28.26
N ILE A 81 6.29 -22.85 -27.22
CA ILE A 81 5.85 -23.59 -26.04
C ILE A 81 4.35 -23.83 -26.17
N TRP A 82 3.93 -25.08 -26.27
CA TRP A 82 2.53 -25.48 -26.36
C TRP A 82 1.83 -25.40 -25.01
N SER A 83 2.47 -25.95 -23.98
CA SER A 83 1.94 -25.99 -22.62
C SER A 83 3.08 -26.04 -21.60
N MET A 84 2.77 -25.64 -20.36
CA MET A 84 3.68 -25.69 -19.22
C MET A 84 2.91 -26.16 -17.98
N VAL A 85 3.61 -26.88 -17.10
CA VAL A 85 3.13 -27.36 -15.80
C VAL A 85 4.22 -27.08 -14.77
N GLY A 86 3.85 -26.59 -13.60
CA GLY A 86 4.80 -26.17 -12.56
C GLY A 86 5.41 -24.78 -12.75
N ALA A 87 5.45 -24.24 -13.96
CA ALA A 87 5.93 -22.90 -14.26
C ALA A 87 5.10 -22.23 -15.36
N GLN A 88 5.28 -20.92 -15.54
CA GLN A 88 4.58 -20.13 -16.56
C GLN A 88 5.54 -19.19 -17.28
N ALA A 89 5.36 -19.06 -18.60
CA ALA A 89 6.01 -18.00 -19.38
C ALA A 89 5.39 -16.62 -19.10
N VAL A 90 6.23 -15.62 -18.87
CA VAL A 90 5.87 -14.24 -18.51
C VAL A 90 5.09 -13.55 -19.64
N ASP A 91 5.55 -13.71 -20.88
CA ASP A 91 4.89 -13.12 -22.04
C ASP A 91 4.48 -14.21 -23.03
N GLN A 92 3.25 -14.11 -23.55
CA GLN A 92 2.81 -15.00 -24.64
C GLN A 92 3.50 -14.68 -25.98
N GLY A 93 3.80 -13.40 -26.23
CA GLY A 93 4.35 -12.93 -27.51
C GLY A 93 3.32 -12.91 -28.64
N ASP A 94 3.78 -12.63 -29.86
CA ASP A 94 2.93 -12.61 -31.06
C ASP A 94 2.64 -14.04 -31.55
N CYS A 95 1.44 -14.53 -31.24
CA CYS A 95 0.93 -15.82 -31.70
C CYS A 95 -0.12 -15.69 -32.83
N THR A 96 -0.20 -14.55 -33.52
CA THR A 96 -1.24 -14.29 -34.57
C THR A 96 -1.25 -15.30 -35.72
N LYS A 97 -0.13 -16.00 -35.95
CA LYS A 97 -0.01 -17.05 -36.97
C LYS A 97 -0.80 -18.32 -36.66
N PHE A 98 -1.35 -18.46 -35.44
CA PHE A 98 -2.11 -19.62 -35.01
C PHE A 98 -3.61 -19.29 -34.98
N LYS A 99 -4.40 -19.91 -35.86
CA LYS A 99 -5.86 -19.65 -36.01
C LYS A 99 -6.77 -20.60 -35.20
N GLY A 100 -6.19 -21.62 -34.56
CA GLY A 100 -6.91 -22.62 -33.76
C GLY A 100 -6.31 -22.73 -32.37
N ASN A 101 -5.56 -23.79 -32.09
CA ASN A 101 -4.82 -23.93 -30.83
C ASN A 101 -3.69 -22.91 -30.76
N ILE A 102 -3.83 -21.94 -29.86
CA ILE A 102 -2.84 -20.89 -29.62
C ILE A 102 -1.79 -21.42 -28.63
N PRO A 103 -0.48 -21.42 -28.97
CA PRO A 103 0.57 -21.83 -28.05
C PRO A 103 0.60 -20.98 -26.78
N HIS A 104 1.07 -21.58 -25.69
CA HIS A 104 1.32 -20.88 -24.43
C HIS A 104 2.34 -19.72 -24.59
N CYS A 105 3.39 -19.90 -25.41
CA CYS A 105 4.35 -18.84 -25.72
C CYS A 105 4.95 -19.00 -27.12
N CYS A 106 4.97 -17.91 -27.88
CA CYS A 106 5.53 -17.83 -29.24
C CYS A 106 6.80 -16.98 -29.33
N LYS A 107 7.33 -16.47 -28.21
CA LYS A 107 8.59 -15.68 -28.22
C LYS A 107 9.79 -16.58 -28.53
N LYS A 108 10.72 -16.06 -29.32
CA LYS A 108 12.02 -16.71 -29.58
C LYS A 108 12.91 -16.76 -28.32
N ASN A 109 12.76 -15.78 -27.45
CA ASN A 109 13.46 -15.64 -26.17
C ASN A 109 12.46 -15.66 -25.00
N PRO A 110 11.87 -16.82 -24.67
CA PRO A 110 10.92 -16.90 -23.57
C PRO A 110 11.61 -16.59 -22.23
N THR A 111 10.80 -16.07 -21.31
CA THR A 111 11.17 -15.88 -19.91
C THR A 111 10.12 -16.60 -19.08
N VAL A 112 10.58 -17.44 -18.15
CA VAL A 112 9.76 -18.36 -17.37
C VAL A 112 10.01 -18.14 -15.89
N VAL A 113 8.93 -18.29 -15.13
CA VAL A 113 8.87 -18.12 -13.69
C VAL A 113 8.08 -19.27 -13.10
N ASP A 114 8.42 -19.67 -11.88
CA ASP A 114 7.71 -20.71 -11.15
C ASP A 114 6.28 -20.26 -10.78
N LEU A 115 5.38 -21.22 -10.62
CA LEU A 115 4.02 -20.96 -10.14
C LEU A 115 4.02 -20.67 -8.62
N LEU A 116 2.98 -20.00 -8.14
CA LEU A 116 2.78 -19.76 -6.70
C LEU A 116 2.33 -21.04 -5.97
N PRO A 117 2.55 -21.14 -4.64
CA PRO A 117 1.96 -22.20 -3.83
C PRO A 117 0.43 -22.21 -3.91
N GLY A 118 -0.19 -23.39 -3.85
CA GLY A 118 -1.65 -23.55 -3.83
C GLY A 118 -2.34 -23.63 -5.19
N VAL A 119 -1.58 -23.75 -6.30
CA VAL A 119 -2.17 -23.99 -7.64
C VAL A 119 -2.89 -25.35 -7.72
N PRO A 120 -3.88 -25.54 -8.60
CA PRO A 120 -4.59 -26.82 -8.75
C PRO A 120 -3.64 -28.00 -9.07
N TYR A 121 -3.98 -29.20 -8.62
CA TYR A 121 -3.13 -30.40 -8.75
C TYR A 121 -2.72 -30.73 -10.20
N ASN A 122 -3.60 -30.47 -11.16
CA ASN A 122 -3.31 -30.68 -12.59
C ASN A 122 -2.26 -29.71 -13.18
N GLN A 123 -1.90 -28.65 -12.45
CA GLN A 123 -0.86 -27.68 -12.80
C GLN A 123 0.43 -27.89 -12.01
N GLN A 124 0.47 -28.89 -11.13
CA GLN A 124 1.63 -29.20 -10.30
C GLN A 124 2.49 -30.31 -10.91
N ILE A 125 3.78 -30.25 -10.62
CA ILE A 125 4.74 -31.33 -10.81
C ILE A 125 5.63 -31.42 -9.55
N ALA A 126 6.31 -32.55 -9.36
CA ALA A 126 7.22 -32.73 -8.23
C ALA A 126 8.21 -31.57 -8.09
N ASN A 127 8.41 -31.07 -6.88
CA ASN A 127 9.31 -29.96 -6.57
C ASN A 127 8.98 -28.62 -7.28
N CYS A 128 7.77 -28.40 -7.77
CA CYS A 128 7.36 -27.10 -8.32
C CYS A 128 6.71 -26.18 -7.28
N CYS A 129 6.34 -24.99 -7.77
CA CYS A 129 5.25 -24.19 -7.25
C CYS A 129 5.56 -23.55 -5.90
N LYS A 130 6.82 -23.14 -5.72
CA LYS A 130 7.36 -22.48 -4.53
C LYS A 130 7.52 -20.97 -4.77
N ALA A 131 6.78 -20.39 -5.72
CA ALA A 131 6.94 -19.02 -6.19
C ALA A 131 8.35 -18.68 -6.72
N GLY A 132 9.15 -19.70 -7.04
CA GLY A 132 10.51 -19.59 -7.53
C GLY A 132 11.56 -19.55 -6.41
N VAL A 133 11.14 -19.78 -5.17
CA VAL A 133 12.03 -19.84 -4.02
C VAL A 133 12.75 -21.19 -4.00
N VAL A 134 14.07 -21.16 -3.86
CA VAL A 134 14.93 -22.36 -3.84
C VAL A 134 15.92 -22.22 -2.69
N ALA A 135 15.83 -23.12 -1.71
CA ALA A 135 16.72 -23.11 -0.55
C ALA A 135 18.18 -23.36 -0.94
N SER A 136 19.12 -23.01 -0.06
CA SER A 136 20.50 -23.47 -0.21
C SER A 136 20.60 -24.95 0.18
N TRP A 137 21.57 -25.66 -0.40
CA TRP A 137 21.83 -27.06 -0.09
C TRP A 137 22.17 -27.28 1.39
N GLY A 138 22.91 -26.36 1.99
CA GLY A 138 23.24 -26.41 3.42
C GLY A 138 22.05 -26.19 4.33
N GLN A 139 21.06 -25.39 3.93
CA GLN A 139 19.84 -25.13 4.69
C GLN A 139 18.87 -26.32 4.61
N ASP A 140 18.48 -26.72 3.40
CA ASP A 140 17.55 -27.83 3.17
C ASP A 140 17.76 -28.45 1.76
N PRO A 141 18.45 -29.61 1.67
CA PRO A 141 18.67 -30.30 0.40
C PRO A 141 17.38 -30.68 -0.34
N SER A 142 16.27 -30.92 0.37
CA SER A 142 14.99 -31.29 -0.25
C SER A 142 14.28 -30.07 -0.87
N ALA A 143 14.50 -28.88 -0.31
CA ALA A 143 13.98 -27.62 -0.83
C ALA A 143 14.93 -26.93 -1.83
N ALA A 144 16.16 -27.42 -1.98
CA ALA A 144 17.17 -26.93 -2.94
C ALA A 144 16.91 -27.36 -4.40
N VAL A 145 15.74 -27.91 -4.69
CA VAL A 145 15.31 -28.35 -6.03
C VAL A 145 14.01 -27.67 -6.42
N SER A 146 13.96 -27.19 -7.67
CA SER A 146 12.76 -26.68 -8.33
C SER A 146 12.59 -27.36 -9.68
N SER A 147 11.36 -27.72 -10.08
CA SER A 147 11.15 -28.31 -11.41
C SER A 147 9.88 -27.83 -12.10
N PHE A 148 9.90 -27.85 -13.43
CA PHE A 148 8.73 -27.60 -14.27
C PHE A 148 8.78 -28.44 -15.54
N GLN A 149 7.61 -28.70 -16.12
CA GLN A 149 7.47 -29.42 -17.38
C GLN A 149 7.01 -28.47 -18.47
N LEU A 150 7.51 -28.66 -19.68
CA LEU A 150 7.02 -27.97 -20.87
C LEU A 150 6.89 -28.91 -22.07
N SER A 151 5.92 -28.60 -22.92
CA SER A 151 5.76 -29.20 -24.25
C SER A 151 6.26 -28.21 -25.29
N VAL A 152 7.31 -28.59 -26.02
CA VAL A 152 7.97 -27.77 -27.04
C VAL A 152 7.50 -28.24 -28.42
N GLY A 153 7.07 -27.30 -29.26
CA GLY A 153 6.73 -27.53 -30.66
C GLY A 153 7.77 -26.95 -31.61
N ARG A 154 7.79 -27.43 -32.85
CA ARG A 154 8.69 -27.03 -33.96
C ARG A 154 10.19 -27.20 -33.67
N SER A 155 10.55 -28.10 -32.76
CA SER A 155 11.95 -28.38 -32.37
C SER A 155 12.59 -29.53 -33.15
N GLY A 156 11.78 -30.42 -33.73
CA GLY A 156 12.17 -31.72 -34.27
C GLY A 156 11.78 -32.87 -33.33
N THR A 157 11.65 -34.07 -33.90
CA THR A 157 11.02 -35.26 -33.27
C THR A 157 12.01 -36.38 -32.95
N SER A 158 13.32 -36.11 -33.01
CA SER A 158 14.38 -37.06 -32.65
C SER A 158 15.62 -36.36 -32.11
N ASN A 159 16.47 -37.12 -31.40
CA ASN A 159 17.72 -36.64 -30.80
C ASN A 159 18.72 -36.04 -31.83
N LYS A 160 18.67 -36.47 -33.10
CA LYS A 160 19.50 -35.91 -34.19
C LYS A 160 18.99 -34.56 -34.70
N THR A 161 17.69 -34.30 -34.55
CA THR A 161 17.02 -33.12 -35.13
C THR A 161 16.91 -31.95 -34.16
N ILE A 162 16.91 -32.21 -32.85
CA ILE A 162 16.90 -31.18 -31.81
C ILE A 162 18.16 -30.31 -31.93
N ARG A 163 17.97 -29.00 -31.79
CA ARG A 163 19.06 -28.05 -31.53
C ARG A 163 18.89 -27.49 -30.13
N LEU A 164 19.97 -27.50 -29.34
CA LEU A 164 19.96 -27.04 -27.97
C LEU A 164 19.68 -25.53 -27.91
N PRO A 165 18.92 -25.06 -26.90
CA PRO A 165 18.75 -23.63 -26.67
C PRO A 165 20.09 -22.96 -26.35
N LYS A 166 20.17 -21.65 -26.61
CA LYS A 166 21.36 -20.84 -26.38
C LYS A 166 21.06 -19.69 -25.44
N ASN A 167 22.11 -19.06 -24.90
CA ASN A 167 22.03 -17.83 -24.11
C ASN A 167 21.04 -17.94 -22.94
N PHE A 168 21.30 -18.91 -22.06
CA PHE A 168 20.53 -19.05 -20.83
C PHE A 168 20.80 -17.86 -19.90
N THR A 169 19.74 -17.33 -19.31
CA THR A 169 19.80 -16.28 -18.30
C THR A 169 19.08 -16.76 -17.06
N LEU A 170 19.72 -16.67 -15.90
CA LEU A 170 19.12 -16.94 -14.60
C LEU A 170 19.18 -15.67 -13.76
N LEU A 171 18.04 -15.23 -13.27
CA LEU A 171 17.94 -14.12 -12.33
C LEU A 171 17.31 -14.62 -11.04
N GLY A 172 17.80 -14.12 -9.90
CA GLY A 172 17.13 -14.33 -8.61
C GLY A 172 17.91 -13.77 -7.44
N PRO A 173 17.41 -12.76 -6.70
CA PRO A 173 16.51 -11.64 -7.05
C PRO A 173 17.19 -10.49 -7.85
N GLY A 174 18.40 -10.69 -8.37
CA GLY A 174 19.16 -9.68 -9.10
C GLY A 174 19.99 -10.25 -10.25
N PRO A 175 20.76 -9.40 -10.98
CA PRO A 175 21.84 -9.90 -11.84
C PRO A 175 22.90 -10.55 -10.96
N GLY A 176 23.66 -11.52 -11.46
CA GLY A 176 24.72 -12.15 -10.67
C GLY A 176 25.08 -13.55 -11.13
N TYR A 177 24.11 -14.29 -11.68
CA TYR A 177 24.38 -15.60 -12.27
C TYR A 177 24.83 -15.47 -13.73
N THR A 178 25.89 -16.17 -14.08
CA THR A 178 26.33 -16.38 -15.46
C THR A 178 26.20 -17.86 -15.80
N CYS A 179 25.48 -18.16 -16.88
CA CYS A 179 25.19 -19.52 -17.29
C CYS A 179 26.07 -19.96 -18.46
N SER A 180 26.58 -21.18 -18.37
CA SER A 180 27.31 -21.85 -19.45
C SER A 180 26.41 -22.22 -20.64
N GLN A 181 27.01 -22.67 -21.74
CA GLN A 181 26.25 -23.24 -22.85
C GLN A 181 25.71 -24.62 -22.49
N ALA A 182 24.56 -25.00 -23.07
CA ALA A 182 23.98 -26.32 -22.85
C ALA A 182 24.90 -27.43 -23.34
N LYS A 183 25.23 -28.38 -22.45
CA LYS A 183 26.09 -29.53 -22.73
C LYS A 183 25.31 -30.83 -22.57
N ILE A 184 25.31 -31.68 -23.59
CA ILE A 184 24.68 -33.01 -23.54
C ILE A 184 25.43 -33.86 -22.51
N VAL A 185 24.67 -34.53 -21.65
CA VAL A 185 25.19 -35.45 -20.62
C VAL A 185 24.51 -36.80 -20.74
N ARG A 186 24.98 -37.78 -19.96
CA ARG A 186 24.33 -39.10 -19.88
C ARG A 186 22.86 -38.94 -19.49
N SER A 187 21.98 -39.62 -20.23
CA SER A 187 20.54 -39.62 -19.95
C SER A 187 20.22 -39.97 -18.51
N THR A 188 19.33 -39.20 -17.91
CA THR A 188 18.87 -39.41 -16.54
C THR A 188 18.02 -40.66 -16.42
N VAL A 189 18.24 -41.43 -15.35
CA VAL A 189 17.39 -42.55 -14.97
C VAL A 189 16.50 -42.12 -13.81
N PHE A 190 15.20 -42.31 -13.97
CA PHE A 190 14.16 -42.04 -12.99
C PHE A 190 13.63 -43.37 -12.45
N ASN A 191 13.66 -43.51 -11.14
CA ASN A 191 13.05 -44.64 -10.45
C ASN A 191 11.60 -44.28 -10.10
N SER A 192 10.68 -45.23 -10.23
CA SER A 192 9.31 -45.07 -9.73
C SER A 192 9.31 -44.94 -8.20
N PRO A 193 8.26 -44.34 -7.59
CA PRO A 193 8.18 -44.17 -6.13
C PRO A 193 8.28 -45.48 -5.34
N ASP A 194 7.82 -46.60 -5.93
CA ASP A 194 7.93 -47.95 -5.37
C ASP A 194 9.29 -48.64 -5.65
N GLY A 195 10.20 -47.97 -6.36
CA GLY A 195 11.54 -48.44 -6.71
C GLY A 195 11.58 -49.53 -7.79
N ARG A 196 10.43 -50.00 -8.29
CA ARG A 196 10.35 -51.21 -9.14
C ARG A 196 10.62 -50.95 -10.62
N ARG A 197 10.40 -49.72 -11.11
CA ARG A 197 10.54 -49.36 -12.53
C ARG A 197 11.61 -48.28 -12.70
N LYS A 198 12.55 -48.53 -13.62
CA LYS A 198 13.51 -47.52 -14.10
C LYS A 198 13.06 -47.01 -15.45
N THR A 199 12.92 -45.70 -15.60
CA THR A 199 12.63 -45.03 -16.87
C THR A 199 13.76 -44.08 -17.19
N GLN A 200 14.19 -44.03 -18.45
CA GLN A 200 15.33 -43.21 -18.86
C GLN A 200 14.86 -42.04 -19.74
N ALA A 201 15.42 -40.86 -19.53
CA ALA A 201 15.23 -39.73 -20.44
C ALA A 201 15.80 -40.07 -21.83
N LEU A 202 15.09 -39.68 -22.87
CA LEU A 202 15.49 -39.91 -24.26
C LEU A 202 16.73 -39.07 -24.64
N MET A 203 16.89 -37.92 -23.98
CA MET A 203 18.04 -37.04 -24.11
C MET A 203 18.12 -36.12 -22.88
N THR A 204 19.32 -35.88 -22.36
CA THR A 204 19.55 -34.97 -21.24
C THR A 204 20.68 -34.00 -21.55
N TRP A 205 20.50 -32.73 -21.19
CA TRP A 205 21.58 -31.75 -21.18
C TRP A 205 21.55 -30.88 -19.93
N ASN A 206 22.73 -30.40 -19.55
CA ASN A 206 22.91 -29.54 -18.39
C ASN A 206 23.37 -28.14 -18.81
N VAL A 207 22.96 -27.15 -18.01
CA VAL A 207 23.47 -25.79 -18.02
C VAL A 207 23.89 -25.48 -16.58
N ILE A 208 25.15 -25.12 -16.39
CA ILE A 208 25.70 -24.74 -15.09
C ILE A 208 25.72 -23.22 -15.02
N CYS A 209 25.12 -22.66 -13.98
CA CYS A 209 25.11 -21.24 -13.68
C CYS A 209 25.91 -20.99 -12.39
N THR A 210 26.91 -20.12 -12.45
CA THR A 210 27.73 -19.73 -11.30
C THR A 210 27.43 -18.29 -10.91
N TYR A 211 27.52 -17.98 -9.61
CA TYR A 211 27.22 -16.66 -9.09
C TYR A 211 28.50 -15.82 -8.98
N SER A 212 28.40 -14.53 -9.31
CA SER A 212 29.49 -13.56 -9.12
C SER A 212 28.97 -12.33 -8.38
N GLN A 213 29.54 -12.09 -7.20
CA GLN A 213 29.22 -10.91 -6.37
C GLN A 213 29.49 -9.61 -7.14
N LEU A 214 30.60 -9.54 -7.87
CA LEU A 214 31.02 -8.36 -8.62
C LEU A 214 30.04 -8.01 -9.77
N LEU A 215 29.43 -9.03 -10.39
CA LEU A 215 28.40 -8.83 -11.41
C LEU A 215 27.04 -8.48 -10.79
N ALA A 216 26.81 -8.93 -9.55
CA ALA A 216 25.55 -8.72 -8.87
C ALA A 216 25.40 -7.32 -8.27
N SER A 217 26.45 -6.83 -7.62
CA SER A 217 26.47 -5.48 -7.07
C SER A 217 27.90 -4.97 -6.95
N ARG A 218 28.08 -3.68 -7.27
CA ARG A 218 29.36 -2.98 -7.08
C ARG A 218 29.65 -2.68 -5.60
N TYR A 219 28.63 -2.66 -4.76
CA TYR A 219 28.71 -2.36 -3.33
C TYR A 219 28.15 -3.54 -2.51
N PRO A 220 28.68 -3.81 -1.30
CA PRO A 220 28.12 -4.82 -0.42
C PRO A 220 26.67 -4.48 -0.03
N THR A 221 25.91 -5.48 0.40
CA THR A 221 24.49 -5.35 0.75
C THR A 221 24.26 -5.34 2.27
N CYS A 222 25.31 -5.59 3.05
CA CYS A 222 25.28 -5.62 4.50
C CYS A 222 26.57 -5.07 5.12
N CYS A 223 26.46 -4.66 6.39
CA CYS A 223 27.60 -4.27 7.22
C CYS A 223 27.49 -4.88 8.62
N VAL A 224 28.61 -4.91 9.32
CA VAL A 224 28.71 -5.42 10.70
C VAL A 224 29.02 -4.28 11.67
N SER A 225 28.40 -4.35 12.84
CA SER A 225 28.69 -3.46 13.98
C SER A 225 28.92 -4.32 15.22
N MET A 226 29.73 -3.84 16.15
CA MET A 226 30.21 -4.63 17.27
C MET A 226 30.08 -3.89 18.60
N SER A 227 29.87 -4.63 19.67
CA SER A 227 29.91 -4.11 21.03
C SER A 227 30.25 -5.21 22.05
N SER A 228 30.67 -4.84 23.24
CA SER A 228 30.95 -5.77 24.33
C SER A 228 30.51 -5.21 25.68
N PHE A 229 30.37 -6.07 26.69
CA PHE A 229 30.06 -5.66 28.06
C PHE A 229 31.19 -4.89 28.74
N TYR A 230 32.42 -5.02 28.24
CA TYR A 230 33.63 -4.40 28.79
C TYR A 230 34.04 -3.10 28.06
N ASN A 231 33.30 -2.70 27.03
CA ASN A 231 33.52 -1.44 26.32
C ASN A 231 32.17 -0.74 26.11
N PRO A 232 31.96 0.46 26.68
CA PRO A 232 30.67 1.16 26.60
C PRO A 232 30.39 1.74 25.20
N THR A 233 31.38 1.79 24.32
CA THR A 233 31.24 2.32 22.95
C THR A 233 30.92 1.21 21.94
N ILE A 234 29.95 1.48 21.07
CA ILE A 234 29.61 0.60 19.95
C ILE A 234 30.54 0.95 18.79
N THR A 235 31.29 -0.02 18.27
CA THR A 235 31.98 0.11 16.97
C THR A 235 30.91 0.05 15.88
N PRO A 236 30.59 1.18 15.22
CA PRO A 236 29.52 1.22 14.22
C PRO A 236 29.97 0.57 12.91
N CYS A 237 29.03 0.36 11.99
CA CYS A 237 29.39 0.02 10.62
C CYS A 237 30.25 1.13 9.99
N PRO A 238 31.21 0.78 9.11
CA PRO A 238 31.96 1.77 8.34
C PRO A 238 31.04 2.74 7.58
N THR A 239 31.42 4.02 7.58
CA THR A 239 30.65 5.04 6.87
C THR A 239 30.62 4.73 5.36
N CYS A 240 29.44 4.86 4.75
CA CYS A 240 29.20 4.48 3.35
C CYS A 240 29.63 3.06 2.96
N ALA A 241 29.61 2.09 3.89
CA ALA A 241 29.93 0.69 3.61
C ALA A 241 29.23 0.14 2.34
N CYS A 242 27.95 0.46 2.13
CA CYS A 242 27.17 0.00 0.97
C CYS A 242 26.99 1.06 -0.14
N GLY A 243 27.92 2.03 -0.19
CA GLY A 243 27.97 3.12 -1.17
C GLY A 243 27.26 4.39 -0.69
N CYS A 244 27.95 5.53 -0.80
CA CYS A 244 27.34 6.83 -0.51
C CYS A 244 26.27 7.16 -1.58
N ARG A 245 25.01 7.35 -1.18
CA ARG A 245 23.96 7.90 -2.04
C ARG A 245 23.60 9.32 -1.60
N ASP A 246 23.13 10.15 -2.53
CA ASP A 246 22.58 11.46 -2.18
C ASP A 246 21.46 11.35 -1.13
N LYS A 247 21.48 12.23 -0.12
CA LYS A 247 20.48 12.30 0.96
C LYS A 247 19.03 12.44 0.47
N LYS A 248 18.81 12.80 -0.80
CA LYS A 248 17.49 12.89 -1.44
C LYS A 248 16.88 11.53 -1.86
N LYS A 249 17.61 10.42 -1.74
CA LYS A 249 17.17 9.07 -2.18
C LYS A 249 16.97 8.04 -1.04
N CYS A 250 17.03 8.46 0.22
CA CYS A 250 16.75 7.60 1.39
C CYS A 250 15.71 8.27 2.31
N ILE A 251 15.09 7.50 3.20
CA ILE A 251 14.05 7.97 4.13
C ILE A 251 14.68 8.28 5.49
N VAL A 252 14.54 9.52 5.98
CA VAL A 252 15.00 9.93 7.32
C VAL A 252 14.01 9.42 8.37
N SER A 253 14.48 8.90 9.51
CA SER A 253 13.66 8.26 10.57
C SER A 253 12.55 9.14 11.15
N ASP A 254 12.71 10.46 11.09
CA ASP A 254 11.85 11.43 11.79
C ASP A 254 10.75 12.02 10.90
N SER A 255 10.67 11.65 9.62
CA SER A 255 9.56 12.05 8.77
C SER A 255 8.34 11.17 9.07
N LYS A 256 7.19 11.81 9.36
CA LYS A 256 5.88 11.14 9.48
C LYS A 256 5.74 10.14 8.33
N LEU A 257 5.70 8.86 8.69
CA LEU A 257 5.70 7.68 7.83
C LEU A 257 4.36 7.51 7.09
N SER A 258 3.78 8.58 6.56
CA SER A 258 2.43 8.63 6.00
C SER A 258 2.40 8.73 4.48
N SER A 259 3.49 8.42 3.76
CA SER A 259 3.53 8.49 2.29
C SER A 259 4.14 7.29 1.55
N VAL A 260 4.38 6.14 2.21
CA VAL A 260 5.01 4.96 1.54
C VAL A 260 3.99 3.92 1.03
N VAL A 261 2.69 4.08 1.33
CA VAL A 261 1.61 3.21 0.80
C VAL A 261 1.46 3.31 -0.75
N GLY A 262 2.18 4.23 -1.39
CA GLY A 262 2.18 4.44 -2.85
C GLY A 262 3.35 3.83 -3.64
N ILE A 263 4.33 3.16 -3.03
CA ILE A 263 5.54 2.69 -3.75
C ILE A 263 5.70 1.16 -3.75
N HIS A 264 4.63 0.42 -4.04
CA HIS A 264 4.71 -0.95 -4.55
C HIS A 264 4.62 -1.01 -6.09
N THR A 265 4.98 0.08 -6.77
CA THR A 265 5.37 0.02 -8.17
C THR A 265 6.81 -0.49 -8.21
N ALA A 266 6.98 -1.78 -8.52
CA ALA A 266 8.26 -2.30 -8.95
C ALA A 266 8.66 -1.54 -10.23
N THR A 267 9.48 -0.50 -10.08
CA THR A 267 10.24 0.05 -11.20
C THR A 267 11.11 -1.06 -11.77
N LYS A 268 11.38 -1.03 -13.07
CA LYS A 268 12.24 -2.02 -13.75
C LYS A 268 13.61 -2.23 -13.08
N ASP A 269 14.05 -1.28 -12.25
CA ASP A 269 15.19 -1.42 -11.37
C ASP A 269 14.74 -1.65 -9.91
N ASN A 270 15.05 -2.84 -9.37
CA ASN A 270 14.87 -3.26 -7.96
C ASN A 270 15.78 -2.45 -7.01
N THR A 271 15.81 -1.13 -7.11
CA THR A 271 16.65 -0.29 -6.25
C THR A 271 16.07 -0.25 -4.82
N PRO A 272 16.87 -0.59 -3.79
CA PRO A 272 16.39 -0.62 -2.42
C PRO A 272 16.08 0.80 -1.93
N LEU A 273 14.93 0.97 -1.27
CA LEU A 273 14.54 2.20 -0.59
C LEU A 273 14.96 2.09 0.86
N LEU A 274 16.02 2.80 1.22
CA LEU A 274 16.72 2.61 2.48
C LEU A 274 16.37 3.70 3.48
N GLN A 275 16.38 3.34 4.76
CA GLN A 275 16.49 4.32 5.83
C GLN A 275 17.85 5.03 5.74
N CYS A 276 17.86 6.35 5.86
CA CYS A 276 19.09 7.13 5.88
C CYS A 276 19.89 6.78 7.15
N THR A 277 21.02 6.10 6.94
CA THR A 277 22.00 5.75 7.98
C THR A 277 23.38 6.18 7.50
N GLN A 278 24.37 6.27 8.39
CA GLN A 278 25.74 6.63 8.00
C GLN A 278 26.40 5.57 7.09
N HIS A 279 26.03 4.29 7.26
CA HIS A 279 26.59 3.18 6.49
C HIS A 279 25.83 2.89 5.18
N MET A 280 24.59 3.39 5.05
CA MET A 280 23.74 3.24 3.85
C MET A 280 23.50 1.79 3.41
N CYS A 281 23.56 0.84 4.35
CA CYS A 281 23.37 -0.59 4.07
C CYS A 281 21.92 -1.05 4.27
N PRO A 282 21.38 -1.88 3.36
CA PRO A 282 20.10 -2.55 3.53
C PRO A 282 20.02 -3.39 4.81
N ILE A 283 21.09 -4.10 5.15
CA ILE A 283 21.16 -4.97 6.32
C ILE A 283 22.31 -4.56 7.23
N ARG A 284 22.08 -4.65 8.53
CA ARG A 284 23.12 -4.56 9.55
C ARG A 284 23.07 -5.78 10.43
N VAL A 285 24.22 -6.44 10.59
CA VAL A 285 24.42 -7.48 11.60
C VAL A 285 25.13 -6.83 12.79
N HIS A 286 24.54 -6.91 13.98
CA HIS A 286 25.13 -6.43 15.21
C HIS A 286 25.56 -7.61 16.07
N TRP A 287 26.85 -7.66 16.42
CA TRP A 287 27.44 -8.67 17.26
C TRP A 287 27.77 -8.08 18.63
N HIS A 288 27.09 -8.55 19.68
CA HIS A 288 27.27 -8.07 21.04
C HIS A 288 27.77 -9.17 21.96
N VAL A 289 28.94 -8.97 22.56
CA VAL A 289 29.46 -9.84 23.62
C VAL A 289 28.79 -9.45 24.94
N LYS A 290 27.77 -10.20 25.35
CA LYS A 290 26.81 -9.80 26.40
C LYS A 290 27.33 -10.01 27.81
N THR A 291 27.83 -11.21 28.09
CA THR A 291 28.27 -11.60 29.44
C THR A 291 29.32 -12.70 29.37
N ASN A 292 30.19 -12.71 30.39
CA ASN A 292 31.31 -13.63 30.50
C ASN A 292 31.20 -14.44 31.81
N TYR A 293 30.84 -15.72 31.74
CA TYR A 293 30.78 -16.62 32.90
C TYR A 293 32.06 -17.45 33.04
N LYS A 294 32.23 -18.20 34.13
CA LYS A 294 33.46 -18.99 34.35
C LYS A 294 33.70 -20.06 33.28
N GLN A 295 32.65 -20.77 32.85
CA GLN A 295 32.74 -21.92 31.93
C GLN A 295 32.32 -21.60 30.48
N TYR A 296 31.53 -20.55 30.27
CA TYR A 296 31.01 -20.17 28.96
C TYR A 296 30.85 -18.66 28.87
N TRP A 297 30.56 -18.16 27.67
CA TRP A 297 30.25 -16.77 27.43
C TRP A 297 29.05 -16.65 26.51
N ARG A 298 28.33 -15.53 26.61
CA ARG A 298 27.10 -15.29 25.84
C ARG A 298 27.30 -14.19 24.82
N VAL A 299 26.88 -14.48 23.59
CA VAL A 299 26.86 -13.53 22.49
C VAL A 299 25.41 -13.29 22.08
N LYS A 300 25.07 -12.04 21.77
CA LYS A 300 23.80 -11.69 21.15
C LYS A 300 24.03 -11.22 19.72
N ILE A 301 23.36 -11.87 18.78
CA ILE A 301 23.33 -11.46 17.37
C ILE A 301 22.01 -10.75 17.11
N THR A 302 22.06 -9.58 16.48
CA THR A 302 20.87 -8.85 16.02
C THR A 302 21.01 -8.49 14.55
N ILE A 303 20.10 -8.96 13.70
CA ILE A 303 20.05 -8.63 12.28
C ILE A 303 18.94 -7.59 12.08
N THR A 304 19.28 -6.41 11.58
CA THR A 304 18.35 -5.30 11.34
C THR A 304 18.20 -5.06 9.84
N ASN A 305 16.95 -4.91 9.39
CA ASN A 305 16.60 -4.55 8.02
C ASN A 305 16.24 -3.06 7.93
N PHE A 306 17.00 -2.34 7.12
CA PHE A 306 16.81 -0.91 6.82
C PHE A 306 16.15 -0.67 5.46
N ASN A 307 15.69 -1.72 4.78
CA ASN A 307 15.01 -1.63 3.50
C ASN A 307 13.49 -1.57 3.70
N TYR A 308 12.86 -0.49 3.20
CA TYR A 308 11.41 -0.25 3.25
C TYR A 308 10.62 -0.90 2.09
N ARG A 309 11.28 -1.69 1.23
CA ARG A 309 10.64 -2.33 0.07
C ARG A 309 10.78 -3.84 0.05
N LEU A 310 11.57 -4.41 0.95
CA LEU A 310 11.96 -5.81 0.87
C LEU A 310 11.95 -6.46 2.25
N ASN A 311 11.16 -7.52 2.35
CA ASN A 311 11.22 -8.48 3.45
C ASN A 311 12.14 -9.62 3.05
N TYR A 312 12.99 -10.07 3.98
CA TYR A 312 13.87 -11.21 3.77
C TYR A 312 13.23 -12.47 4.37
N THR A 313 12.82 -13.40 3.52
CA THR A 313 12.33 -14.73 3.91
C THR A 313 13.44 -15.76 3.78
N GLN A 314 13.51 -16.72 4.71
CA GLN A 314 14.51 -17.80 4.68
C GLN A 314 15.96 -17.30 4.66
N TRP A 315 16.20 -16.14 5.26
CA TRP A 315 17.52 -15.53 5.32
C TRP A 315 18.56 -16.49 5.92
N THR A 316 19.80 -16.36 5.45
CA THR A 316 20.95 -17.13 5.92
C THR A 316 22.03 -16.17 6.39
N LEU A 317 22.67 -16.50 7.50
CA LEU A 317 23.81 -15.78 8.05
C LEU A 317 24.95 -16.79 8.21
N VAL A 318 26.07 -16.56 7.55
CA VAL A 318 27.29 -17.35 7.75
C VAL A 318 28.27 -16.52 8.55
N VAL A 319 28.85 -17.12 9.59
CA VAL A 319 29.84 -16.46 10.43
C VAL A 319 31.06 -17.35 10.54
N GLU A 320 32.24 -16.80 10.23
CA GLU A 320 33.52 -17.39 10.59
C GLU A 320 33.95 -16.80 11.94
N HIS A 321 34.09 -17.65 12.95
CA HIS A 321 34.52 -17.25 14.27
C HIS A 321 35.31 -18.39 14.95
N PRO A 322 36.50 -18.11 15.54
CA PRO A 322 37.41 -19.13 16.05
C PRO A 322 36.81 -20.16 17.02
N ASN A 323 35.80 -19.76 17.79
CA ASN A 323 35.15 -20.58 18.82
C ASN A 323 33.82 -21.23 18.40
N LEU A 324 33.39 -21.16 17.14
CA LEU A 324 32.11 -21.76 16.72
C LEU A 324 32.09 -23.29 16.73
N ASN A 325 33.26 -23.91 16.78
CA ASN A 325 33.42 -25.35 17.02
C ASN A 325 33.03 -25.79 18.44
N HIS A 326 32.92 -24.86 19.40
CA HIS A 326 32.55 -25.11 20.80
C HIS A 326 31.22 -24.44 21.18
N ILE A 327 30.26 -24.43 20.24
CA ILE A 327 28.92 -23.91 20.49
C ILE A 327 28.09 -24.96 21.24
N THR A 328 27.44 -24.54 22.32
CA THR A 328 26.61 -25.44 23.14
C THR A 328 25.14 -25.26 22.82
N GLU A 329 24.70 -24.00 22.71
CA GLU A 329 23.30 -23.67 22.48
C GLU A 329 23.15 -22.41 21.63
N VAL A 330 22.13 -22.41 20.77
CA VAL A 330 21.71 -21.30 19.93
C VAL A 330 20.24 -21.06 20.14
N PHE A 331 19.87 -19.92 20.70
CA PHE A 331 18.48 -19.58 20.99
C PHE A 331 17.83 -18.96 19.77
N SER A 332 16.59 -19.34 19.42
CA SER A 332 15.76 -18.65 18.42
C SER A 332 16.26 -18.66 16.95
N PHE A 333 17.47 -19.15 16.64
CA PHE A 333 17.96 -19.45 15.29
C PHE A 333 18.32 -20.94 15.19
N VAL A 334 18.32 -21.47 13.97
CA VAL A 334 18.90 -22.80 13.69
C VAL A 334 20.37 -22.62 13.34
N TYR A 335 21.24 -23.44 13.94
CA TYR A 335 22.67 -23.47 13.66
C TYR A 335 23.06 -24.78 12.98
N LYS A 336 23.93 -24.69 11.97
CA LYS A 336 24.55 -25.83 11.31
C LYS A 336 26.03 -25.52 11.05
N PRO A 337 26.98 -26.37 11.49
CA PRO A 337 28.38 -26.18 11.16
C PRO A 337 28.59 -26.34 9.65
N LEU A 338 29.38 -25.45 9.06
CA LEU A 338 29.89 -25.58 7.70
C LEU A 338 31.37 -25.94 7.77
N THR A 339 31.76 -27.03 7.11
CA THR A 339 33.15 -27.46 7.00
C THR A 339 33.59 -27.32 5.54
N PRO A 340 33.87 -26.09 5.05
CA PRO A 340 34.26 -25.86 3.66
C PRO A 340 35.59 -26.54 3.31
N TYR A 341 36.45 -26.76 4.32
CA TYR A 341 37.69 -27.52 4.22
C TYR A 341 37.73 -28.61 5.29
N GLN A 342 38.31 -29.76 4.99
CA GLN A 342 38.41 -30.91 5.93
C GLN A 342 39.20 -30.61 7.22
N SER A 343 39.82 -29.43 7.35
CA SER A 343 40.73 -29.04 8.43
C SER A 343 40.29 -27.83 9.28
N LYS A 344 39.14 -27.19 9.01
CA LYS A 344 38.65 -26.00 9.74
C LYS A 344 37.13 -26.07 9.99
N ASN A 345 36.75 -26.06 11.27
CA ASN A 345 35.36 -26.10 11.75
C ASN A 345 34.94 -24.77 12.41
N ASP A 346 35.53 -23.65 12.01
CA ASP A 346 35.33 -22.31 12.55
C ASP A 346 34.17 -21.55 11.89
N THR A 347 33.42 -22.19 11.00
CA THR A 347 32.34 -21.55 10.23
C THR A 347 30.97 -22.12 10.59
N GLY A 348 30.03 -21.24 10.90
CA GLY A 348 28.64 -21.58 11.24
C GLY A 348 27.63 -20.97 10.26
N LEU A 349 26.67 -21.78 9.81
CA LEU A 349 25.47 -21.33 9.11
C LEU A 349 24.32 -21.18 10.10
N PHE A 350 23.73 -19.99 10.13
CA PHE A 350 22.55 -19.64 10.91
C PHE A 350 21.39 -19.29 9.99
N TYR A 351 20.18 -19.70 10.36
CA TYR A 351 18.95 -19.30 9.68
C TYR A 351 17.76 -19.30 10.63
N GLY A 352 16.67 -18.63 10.24
CA GLY A 352 15.49 -18.48 11.08
C GLY A 352 14.71 -19.78 11.29
N ILE A 353 14.10 -19.92 12.48
CA ILE A 353 13.12 -20.97 12.78
C ILE A 353 11.79 -20.60 12.11
N LYS A 354 11.19 -21.56 11.41
CA LYS A 354 9.92 -21.38 10.69
C LYS A 354 8.84 -20.84 11.62
N PHE A 355 8.09 -19.82 11.20
CA PHE A 355 7.04 -19.12 11.96
C PHE A 355 7.50 -18.28 13.17
N TYR A 356 8.80 -18.19 13.48
CA TYR A 356 9.30 -17.38 14.59
C TYR A 356 10.28 -16.30 14.12
N ASN A 357 11.38 -16.70 13.48
CA ASN A 357 12.46 -15.82 13.01
C ASN A 357 12.79 -16.03 11.53
N ASP A 358 11.97 -16.76 10.77
CA ASP A 358 12.16 -17.04 9.35
C ASP A 358 11.87 -15.84 8.42
N LEU A 359 11.21 -14.82 8.95
CA LEU A 359 10.86 -13.58 8.25
C LEU A 359 11.50 -12.37 8.94
N LEU A 360 12.43 -11.72 8.25
CA LEU A 360 12.97 -10.42 8.63
C LEU A 360 12.20 -9.33 7.87
N LYS A 361 11.30 -8.65 8.57
CA LYS A 361 10.40 -7.62 8.00
C LYS A 361 11.17 -6.37 7.59
N GLU A 362 10.56 -5.58 6.73
CA GLU A 362 11.03 -4.28 6.27
C GLU A 362 11.24 -3.29 7.43
N ALA A 363 11.96 -2.22 7.14
CA ALA A 363 12.32 -1.21 8.14
C ALA A 363 11.08 -0.69 8.91
N GLY A 364 11.18 -0.71 10.23
CA GLY A 364 10.07 -0.40 11.15
C GLY A 364 10.31 -0.99 12.55
N PRO A 365 9.30 -0.91 13.46
CA PRO A 365 9.44 -1.42 14.83
C PRO A 365 9.67 -2.93 14.93
N GLU A 366 9.32 -3.69 13.89
CA GLU A 366 9.50 -5.15 13.80
C GLU A 366 10.59 -5.55 12.79
N GLY A 367 11.41 -4.60 12.32
CA GLY A 367 12.42 -4.80 11.27
C GLY A 367 13.73 -5.45 11.74
N ASN A 368 13.72 -6.21 12.84
CA ASN A 368 14.90 -6.92 13.32
C ASN A 368 14.60 -8.33 13.84
N VAL A 369 15.60 -9.20 13.77
CA VAL A 369 15.60 -10.53 14.39
C VAL A 369 16.81 -10.67 15.30
N GLN A 370 16.69 -11.41 16.38
CA GLN A 370 17.75 -11.57 17.37
C GLN A 370 17.86 -13.01 17.88
N SER A 371 19.07 -13.39 18.27
CA SER A 371 19.42 -14.70 18.82
C SER A 371 20.53 -14.54 19.85
N GLU A 372 20.56 -15.43 20.83
CA GLU A 372 21.66 -15.53 21.79
C GLU A 372 22.39 -16.85 21.58
N LEU A 373 23.72 -16.83 21.69
CA LEU A 373 24.59 -17.99 21.55
C LEU A 373 25.31 -18.23 22.87
N ILE A 374 25.47 -19.49 23.25
CA ILE A 374 26.34 -19.92 24.35
C ILE A 374 27.56 -20.62 23.77
N LEU A 375 28.72 -20.05 24.05
CA LEU A 375 30.01 -20.54 23.58
C LEU A 375 30.82 -21.02 24.79
N GLU A 376 31.27 -22.27 24.76
CA GLU A 376 32.08 -22.82 25.86
C GLU A 376 33.49 -22.24 25.83
N LYS A 377 34.10 -22.11 27.00
CA LYS A 377 35.48 -21.67 27.14
C LYS A 377 36.42 -22.84 27.15
N ASN A 378 37.32 -22.86 26.17
CA ASN A 378 38.51 -23.69 26.26
C ASN A 378 39.57 -22.95 27.07
N ALA A 379 39.96 -23.51 28.22
CA ALA A 379 40.91 -22.92 29.16
C ALA A 379 42.29 -22.58 28.55
N ASN A 380 42.64 -23.22 27.43
CA ASN A 380 43.94 -23.05 26.78
C ASN A 380 43.94 -22.05 25.60
N THR A 381 42.76 -21.69 25.06
CA THR A 381 42.67 -20.86 23.84
C THR A 381 41.79 -19.62 24.00
N PHE A 382 41.02 -19.53 25.08
CA PHE A 382 40.10 -18.43 25.31
C PHE A 382 40.82 -17.16 25.79
N THR A 383 40.67 -16.07 25.04
CA THR A 383 41.10 -14.72 25.40
C THR A 383 40.10 -13.71 24.86
N PHE A 384 39.95 -12.54 25.50
CA PHE A 384 39.26 -11.39 24.89
C PHE A 384 40.24 -10.37 24.30
N LYS A 385 41.55 -10.59 24.46
CA LYS A 385 42.58 -9.74 23.84
C LYS A 385 42.49 -9.86 22.32
N GLU A 386 42.90 -8.80 21.63
CA GLU A 386 43.00 -8.76 20.15
C GLU A 386 41.69 -9.12 19.43
N GLY A 387 40.56 -8.75 20.05
CA GLY A 387 39.24 -8.90 19.45
C GLY A 387 38.80 -10.36 19.21
N TRP A 388 39.35 -11.33 19.95
CA TRP A 388 39.05 -12.75 19.75
C TRP A 388 37.57 -13.13 19.93
N GLY A 389 36.82 -12.37 20.74
CA GLY A 389 35.38 -12.56 20.94
C GLY A 389 34.49 -12.09 19.78
N PHE A 390 35.08 -11.62 18.67
CA PHE A 390 34.39 -11.06 17.51
C PHE A 390 34.61 -11.91 16.25
N PRO A 391 33.64 -11.90 15.32
CA PRO A 391 33.72 -12.67 14.09
C PRO A 391 34.80 -12.14 13.15
N ARG A 392 35.41 -13.05 12.38
CA ARG A 392 36.44 -12.71 11.38
C ARG A 392 35.82 -12.40 10.03
N GLN A 393 34.78 -13.14 9.65
CA GLN A 393 34.01 -12.90 8.43
C GLN A 393 32.53 -13.15 8.68
N VAL A 394 31.68 -12.38 7.99
CA VAL A 394 30.23 -12.49 8.07
C VAL A 394 29.64 -12.37 6.67
N TYR A 395 28.78 -13.33 6.31
CA TYR A 395 28.01 -13.30 5.06
C TYR A 395 26.53 -13.30 5.37
N PHE A 396 25.76 -12.45 4.68
CA PHE A 396 24.30 -12.43 4.76
C PHE A 396 23.70 -12.79 3.41
N ASN A 397 22.87 -13.83 3.35
CA ASN A 397 22.30 -14.41 2.12
C ASN A 397 23.35 -14.74 1.04
N GLY A 398 24.57 -15.06 1.49
CA GLY A 398 25.74 -15.33 0.66
C GLY A 398 26.55 -14.11 0.25
N ASP A 399 26.09 -12.90 0.52
CA ASP A 399 26.85 -11.67 0.26
C ASP A 399 27.78 -11.37 1.45
N GLU A 400 29.04 -11.07 1.17
CA GLU A 400 30.01 -10.69 2.19
C GLU A 400 29.66 -9.31 2.78
N CYS A 401 29.59 -9.23 4.11
CA CYS A 401 29.29 -7.99 4.82
C CYS A 401 30.56 -7.19 5.08
N MET A 402 30.46 -5.87 4.94
CA MET A 402 31.56 -4.97 5.30
C MET A 402 31.79 -4.98 6.81
N MET A 403 32.99 -5.38 7.23
CA MET A 403 33.44 -5.42 8.62
C MET A 403 34.17 -4.11 8.99
N PRO A 404 34.10 -3.64 10.25
CA PRO A 404 35.06 -2.68 10.80
C PRO A 404 36.50 -3.21 10.71
N GLN A 405 37.49 -2.32 10.71
CA GLN A 405 38.88 -2.77 10.71
C GLN A 405 39.24 -3.40 12.07
N PRO A 406 40.18 -4.38 12.12
CA PRO A 406 40.52 -5.08 13.36
C PRO A 406 41.00 -4.18 14.51
N ASP A 407 41.63 -3.05 14.20
CA ASP A 407 42.08 -2.01 15.14
C ASP A 407 40.93 -1.18 15.72
N GLU A 408 39.74 -1.23 15.13
CA GLU A 408 38.53 -0.57 15.63
C GLU A 408 37.67 -1.49 16.53
N PHE A 409 38.12 -2.74 16.78
CA PHE A 409 37.35 -3.69 17.58
C PHE A 409 37.28 -3.24 19.04
N PRO A 410 36.18 -3.52 19.77
CA PRO A 410 36.10 -3.18 21.17
C PRO A 410 37.19 -3.89 21.99
N GLU A 411 38.16 -3.12 22.48
CA GLU A 411 39.24 -3.60 23.33
C GLU A 411 38.86 -3.49 24.82
N THR A 412 39.46 -4.37 25.64
CA THR A 412 39.41 -4.26 27.10
C THR A 412 40.33 -3.13 27.53
N GLU A 413 39.80 -2.10 28.21
CA GLU A 413 40.61 -1.02 28.77
C GLU A 413 41.78 -1.61 29.58
N THR A 414 43.01 -1.19 29.24
CA THR A 414 44.19 -1.56 30.01
C THR A 414 44.02 -1.07 31.44
N GLU A 415 44.40 -1.92 32.40
CA GLU A 415 44.29 -1.69 33.84
C GLU A 415 44.82 -0.32 34.27
N THR A 416 43.96 0.69 34.39
CA THR A 416 44.28 1.89 35.20
C THR A 416 43.12 2.48 36.01
N GLU A 417 41.87 2.00 35.93
CA GLU A 417 40.78 2.51 36.80
C GLU A 417 39.82 1.43 37.33
N SER A 418 40.32 0.26 37.70
CA SER A 418 39.54 -0.73 38.47
C SER A 418 39.82 -0.62 39.98
N SER A 419 39.23 0.39 40.62
CA SER A 419 39.05 0.38 42.09
C SER A 419 37.75 1.08 42.51
N ARG A 420 36.62 0.58 42.02
CA ARG A 420 35.32 0.68 42.69
C ARG A 420 34.32 -0.21 41.96
N PHE A 421 33.52 -0.95 42.70
CA PHE A 421 32.48 -1.89 42.23
C PHE A 421 32.93 -3.32 41.88
N ALA A 422 33.51 -4.00 42.88
CA ALA A 422 33.26 -5.42 43.07
C ALA A 422 32.98 -5.68 44.55
N GLY A 423 31.70 -5.86 44.89
CA GLY A 423 31.21 -6.23 46.21
C GLY A 423 29.68 -6.18 46.24
N GLY A 424 29.03 -7.34 46.39
CA GLY A 424 27.57 -7.53 46.45
C GLY A 424 26.91 -6.80 47.64
N GLU A 425 25.59 -6.73 47.77
CA GLU A 425 24.64 -7.85 47.86
C GLU A 425 23.19 -7.48 47.47
N PHE A 426 22.38 -8.53 47.33
CA PHE A 426 20.95 -8.64 47.02
C PHE A 426 19.99 -7.69 47.78
N MET A 427 18.93 -7.22 47.10
CA MET A 427 17.53 -7.42 47.56
C MET A 427 16.53 -7.22 46.40
N THR A 428 15.60 -8.17 46.27
CA THR A 428 14.31 -8.01 45.59
C THR A 428 13.29 -7.63 46.65
N ILE A 429 12.42 -6.64 46.37
CA ILE A 429 10.97 -6.56 46.70
C ILE A 429 10.43 -5.19 46.24
N GLU A 430 9.15 -5.22 45.87
CA GLU A 430 8.25 -4.24 45.28
C GLU A 430 8.06 -2.90 46.01
N ARG A 431 7.50 -1.93 45.26
CA ARG A 431 6.39 -0.99 45.61
C ARG A 431 6.71 0.52 45.71
N GLU A 432 5.88 1.26 44.94
CA GLU A 432 5.30 2.62 45.02
C GLU A 432 5.96 3.78 45.79
N GLU A 433 5.92 4.95 45.12
CA GLU A 433 5.75 6.34 45.64
C GLU A 433 6.84 6.86 46.62
N GLU A 434 7.33 8.11 46.59
CA GLU A 434 6.64 9.40 46.65
C GLU A 434 7.68 10.55 46.50
N GLU A 435 7.20 11.72 46.11
CA GLU A 435 7.56 13.09 46.55
C GLU A 435 8.97 13.61 46.94
N GLU A 436 9.20 14.82 46.42
CA GLU A 436 9.73 16.07 47.03
C GLU A 436 11.23 16.35 47.34
N GLU A 437 11.61 17.51 46.76
CA GLU A 437 12.40 18.64 47.29
C GLU A 437 13.95 18.62 47.49
N ARG A 438 14.50 19.73 46.95
CA ARG A 438 15.52 20.67 47.51
C ARG A 438 17.01 20.58 47.11
N ARG A 439 17.42 21.72 46.51
CA ARG A 439 18.73 22.38 46.29
C ARG A 439 19.69 22.39 47.51
N PRO A 440 21.03 22.68 47.37
CA PRO A 440 21.68 23.99 47.01
C PRO A 440 22.75 23.88 45.87
N SER A 441 23.03 24.88 45.01
CA SER A 441 23.68 26.23 45.16
C SER A 441 25.17 26.13 45.55
N CYS A 442 26.18 26.87 45.09
CA CYS A 442 26.42 28.09 44.27
C CYS A 442 27.95 28.13 43.95
N CYS A 443 28.48 28.84 42.94
CA CYS A 443 29.01 30.23 42.95
C CYS A 443 29.88 30.41 41.66
N GLN A 444 30.24 31.55 41.05
CA GLN A 444 29.95 33.02 41.02
C GLN A 444 30.91 33.57 39.92
N PHE A 445 30.63 34.59 39.08
CA PHE A 445 30.73 36.08 39.26
C PHE A 445 30.30 36.72 37.90
N SER A 446 29.34 37.65 37.70
CA SER A 446 29.19 39.11 38.03
C SER A 446 30.27 40.04 37.38
N ASN A 447 30.05 41.25 36.82
CA ASN A 447 28.89 42.13 36.52
C ASN A 447 29.36 43.47 35.81
N THR A 448 28.46 44.14 35.03
CA THR A 448 28.26 45.63 34.82
C THR A 448 29.32 46.51 34.07
N CYS A 449 29.08 47.68 33.40
CA CYS A 449 28.02 48.72 33.40
C CYS A 449 28.10 49.75 32.19
N LYS A 450 26.93 50.32 31.79
CA LYS A 450 26.53 51.73 31.39
C LYS A 450 27.04 52.55 30.14
N SER A 451 26.06 52.94 29.30
CA SER A 451 25.54 54.30 28.86
C SER A 451 26.42 55.42 28.24
N ALA A 452 26.01 55.97 27.08
CA ALA A 452 25.61 57.40 26.83
C ALA A 452 25.54 57.80 25.33
N SER A 453 24.68 58.78 25.00
CA SER A 453 24.37 59.35 23.65
C SER A 453 25.09 60.68 23.34
N CYS A 454 25.30 61.00 22.04
CA CYS A 454 24.97 62.27 21.31
C CYS A 454 25.96 62.76 20.21
N LEU A 455 25.39 63.04 19.02
CA LEU A 455 25.59 64.16 18.06
C LEU A 455 26.83 64.31 17.13
N LEU A 456 26.51 64.33 15.82
CA LEU A 456 26.89 65.27 14.73
C LEU A 456 28.37 65.51 14.31
N LEU A 457 28.74 65.09 13.08
CA LEU A 457 29.01 65.94 11.87
C LEU A 457 29.78 65.17 10.76
N SER A 458 29.35 65.40 9.51
CA SER A 458 29.99 65.08 8.20
C SER A 458 31.28 65.94 7.97
N PRO A 459 32.08 65.85 6.86
CA PRO A 459 31.71 65.52 5.46
C PRO A 459 32.72 64.80 4.51
N ARG A 460 32.16 64.27 3.40
CA ARG A 460 32.69 64.05 2.00
C ARG A 460 33.94 63.13 1.82
N HIS A 461 34.05 62.23 0.83
CA HIS A 461 33.71 62.33 -0.60
C HIS A 461 33.79 60.96 -1.36
N ARG A 462 32.86 60.71 -2.32
CA ARG A 462 32.98 60.12 -3.69
C ARG A 462 33.65 58.74 -3.90
N ARG A 463 33.09 57.74 -4.61
CA ARG A 463 32.51 57.61 -5.99
C ARG A 463 31.79 56.23 -6.05
N ARG A 464 30.91 55.85 -6.98
CA ARG A 464 30.05 56.42 -8.04
C ARG A 464 29.33 55.18 -8.60
N ALA A 465 28.00 55.19 -8.64
CA ALA A 465 27.18 54.28 -9.43
C ALA A 465 26.12 55.14 -10.12
N GLU A 466 26.12 55.15 -11.46
CA GLU A 466 25.04 55.68 -12.31
C GLU A 466 24.18 54.45 -12.71
N VAL A 467 22.84 54.40 -12.57
CA VAL A 467 21.73 55.31 -13.00
C VAL A 467 21.46 55.11 -14.51
N MET A 468 20.27 55.08 -15.12
CA MET A 468 18.94 55.74 -15.00
C MET A 468 17.97 54.87 -15.85
N GLU A 469 16.69 54.58 -15.57
CA GLU A 469 15.50 55.44 -15.39
C GLU A 469 15.26 56.47 -16.52
N PHE A 470 14.03 56.56 -17.03
CA PHE A 470 13.55 57.72 -17.79
C PHE A 470 12.25 58.23 -17.18
N LYS A 471 12.30 59.48 -16.72
CA LYS A 471 11.23 60.37 -16.28
C LYS A 471 10.46 60.93 -17.48
N ASN A 472 9.22 61.40 -17.27
CA ASN A 472 8.99 62.87 -17.19
C ASN A 472 7.55 63.25 -16.82
N GLN A 473 7.49 64.40 -16.15
CA GLN A 473 6.33 65.09 -15.60
C GLN A 473 6.50 66.57 -15.99
N ALA A 474 5.44 67.26 -16.39
CA ALA A 474 5.35 68.74 -16.39
C ALA A 474 3.88 69.21 -16.43
N ASN A 475 3.65 70.41 -15.89
CA ASN A 475 2.43 70.94 -15.26
C ASN A 475 1.73 72.01 -16.19
N PRO A 476 0.87 72.94 -15.71
CA PRO A 476 -0.61 72.94 -15.66
C PRO A 476 -1.32 74.02 -16.54
N THR A 477 -2.64 73.92 -16.79
CA THR A 477 -3.49 75.08 -17.20
C THR A 477 -4.98 74.97 -16.78
N HIS A 478 -5.39 75.93 -15.95
CA HIS A 478 -6.67 76.69 -15.85
C HIS A 478 -8.07 76.11 -16.23
N LYS A 479 -8.91 76.00 -15.18
CA LYS A 479 -10.27 76.56 -14.92
C LYS A 479 -11.37 76.73 -16.03
N VAL A 480 -12.56 76.15 -15.71
CA VAL A 480 -13.93 76.78 -15.59
C VAL A 480 -14.75 76.99 -16.89
N ASP A 481 -15.75 76.14 -17.16
CA ASP A 481 -17.24 76.34 -17.13
C ASP A 481 -17.78 76.14 -18.58
N LEU A 482 -18.98 75.70 -18.97
CA LEU A 482 -20.31 75.58 -18.37
C LEU A 482 -21.15 74.60 -19.27
N GLU A 483 -22.10 73.89 -18.63
CA GLU A 483 -23.43 73.43 -19.11
C GLU A 483 -23.69 72.59 -20.39
N VAL A 484 -24.22 71.39 -20.12
CA VAL A 484 -25.50 70.77 -20.58
C VAL A 484 -25.87 70.82 -22.08
N GLU A 485 -25.96 69.62 -22.70
CA GLU A 485 -27.16 69.23 -23.46
C GLU A 485 -27.31 67.69 -23.62
N THR A 486 -28.55 67.26 -23.43
CA THR A 486 -29.18 65.91 -23.53
C THR A 486 -29.04 65.24 -24.92
N CYS A 487 -29.18 63.93 -25.18
CA CYS A 487 -30.33 63.06 -24.91
C CYS A 487 -30.11 61.60 -25.45
N CYS A 488 -30.74 60.60 -24.79
CA CYS A 488 -31.06 59.21 -25.23
C CYS A 488 -29.91 58.24 -25.63
N SER A 489 -29.81 56.99 -25.18
CA SER A 489 -30.82 55.97 -24.86
C SER A 489 -30.27 54.97 -23.81
N TRP A 490 -30.88 54.94 -22.63
CA TRP A 490 -30.52 54.08 -21.48
C TRP A 490 -31.39 52.82 -21.36
N SER A 491 -32.11 52.43 -22.43
CA SER A 491 -33.02 51.28 -22.39
C SER A 491 -32.41 49.98 -22.92
N TRP A 492 -31.45 50.06 -23.85
CA TRP A 492 -30.85 48.85 -24.46
C TRP A 492 -29.77 48.20 -23.58
N LEU A 493 -29.04 48.99 -22.79
CA LEU A 493 -28.01 48.52 -21.86
C LEU A 493 -28.59 47.77 -20.65
N LYS A 494 -29.81 48.10 -20.21
CA LYS A 494 -30.45 47.39 -19.09
C LYS A 494 -30.97 46.02 -19.49
N PHE A 495 -31.50 45.86 -20.71
CA PHE A 495 -31.97 44.56 -21.20
C PHE A 495 -30.81 43.61 -21.53
N THR A 496 -29.70 44.09 -22.09
CA THR A 496 -28.51 43.25 -22.33
C THR A 496 -27.82 42.86 -21.02
N PHE A 497 -27.73 43.78 -20.05
CA PHE A 497 -27.17 43.45 -18.73
C PHE A 497 -28.06 42.47 -17.96
N LEU A 498 -29.38 42.60 -18.03
CA LEU A 498 -30.32 41.66 -17.42
C LEU A 498 -30.30 40.28 -18.13
N ALA A 499 -30.16 40.25 -19.45
CA ALA A 499 -30.05 39.01 -20.22
C ALA A 499 -28.71 38.29 -19.95
N VAL A 500 -27.60 39.02 -19.83
CA VAL A 500 -26.29 38.45 -19.44
C VAL A 500 -26.31 37.98 -17.99
N LEU A 501 -26.93 38.74 -17.07
CA LEU A 501 -27.13 38.32 -15.69
C LEU A 501 -27.98 37.04 -15.64
N CYS A 502 -29.07 36.96 -16.42
CA CYS A 502 -29.95 35.79 -16.51
C CYS A 502 -29.25 34.56 -17.12
N CYS A 503 -28.40 34.76 -18.15
CA CYS A 503 -27.57 33.70 -18.72
C CYS A 503 -26.48 33.20 -17.76
N MET A 504 -25.98 34.05 -16.86
CA MET A 504 -25.03 33.65 -15.80
C MET A 504 -25.71 32.85 -14.68
N VAL A 505 -27.03 32.99 -14.47
CA VAL A 505 -27.80 32.14 -13.55
C VAL A 505 -28.25 30.81 -14.19
N LEU A 506 -28.10 30.66 -15.51
CA LEU A 506 -28.44 29.45 -16.27
C LEU A 506 -27.19 28.68 -16.72
N SER A 507 -26.19 28.56 -15.85
CA SER A 507 -25.26 27.45 -15.98
C SER A 507 -25.93 26.20 -15.41
N PRO A 508 -26.00 25.06 -16.14
CA PRO A 508 -26.41 23.82 -15.50
C PRO A 508 -25.40 23.54 -14.39
N ALA A 509 -25.80 23.75 -13.15
CA ALA A 509 -25.06 23.28 -11.99
C ALA A 509 -25.06 21.75 -12.10
N ALA A 510 -24.02 21.22 -12.74
CA ALA A 510 -23.70 19.82 -12.62
C ALA A 510 -23.42 19.61 -11.13
N ALA A 511 -24.36 18.96 -10.46
CA ALA A 511 -24.34 18.71 -9.03
C ALA A 511 -23.24 17.69 -8.72
N TYR A 512 -22.00 18.17 -8.72
CA TYR A 512 -20.85 17.39 -8.26
C TYR A 512 -20.76 17.51 -6.75
N ASP A 513 -20.33 16.42 -6.12
CA ASP A 513 -20.08 16.35 -4.68
C ASP A 513 -18.82 17.18 -4.35
N PRO A 514 -18.91 18.28 -3.55
CA PRO A 514 -17.77 19.14 -3.28
C PRO A 514 -16.62 18.44 -2.53
N LEU A 515 -16.91 17.38 -1.78
CA LEU A 515 -15.88 16.62 -1.05
C LEU A 515 -15.36 15.41 -1.84
N ASP A 516 -15.93 15.10 -3.00
CA ASP A 516 -15.48 14.05 -3.91
C ASP A 516 -15.72 14.45 -5.38
N PRO A 517 -15.02 15.48 -5.88
CA PRO A 517 -15.30 16.06 -7.20
C PRO A 517 -14.97 15.11 -8.36
N THR A 518 -14.11 14.11 -8.13
CA THR A 518 -13.73 13.08 -9.12
C THR A 518 -14.46 11.75 -8.92
N GLY A 519 -15.26 11.64 -7.85
CA GLY A 519 -16.01 10.45 -7.49
C GLY A 519 -17.01 10.03 -8.57
N ASN A 520 -16.82 8.83 -9.10
CA ASN A 520 -17.72 8.24 -10.10
C ASN A 520 -17.74 6.72 -10.00
N ILE A 521 -18.73 6.11 -10.66
CA ILE A 521 -18.74 4.67 -10.92
C ILE A 521 -18.44 4.46 -12.40
N THR A 522 -17.37 3.71 -12.69
CA THR A 522 -17.01 3.37 -14.06
C THR A 522 -17.33 1.91 -14.34
N ILE A 523 -18.20 1.69 -15.32
CA ILE A 523 -18.50 0.37 -15.88
C ILE A 523 -17.59 0.19 -17.09
N LYS A 524 -16.68 -0.77 -16.98
CA LYS A 524 -15.73 -1.12 -18.03
C LYS A 524 -16.15 -2.44 -18.66
N TRP A 525 -16.12 -2.48 -19.98
CA TRP A 525 -16.51 -3.64 -20.77
C TRP A 525 -15.32 -4.10 -21.61
N ASP A 526 -14.80 -5.28 -21.29
CA ASP A 526 -13.62 -5.86 -21.92
C ASP A 526 -14.00 -7.08 -22.77
N VAL A 527 -13.85 -7.00 -24.09
CA VAL A 527 -14.07 -8.12 -25.00
C VAL A 527 -12.87 -9.07 -24.94
N MET A 528 -13.08 -10.28 -24.45
CA MET A 528 -12.03 -11.27 -24.18
C MET A 528 -11.78 -12.19 -25.39
N SER A 529 -12.84 -12.56 -26.10
CA SER A 529 -12.77 -13.43 -27.27
C SER A 529 -13.97 -13.23 -28.19
N TRP A 530 -13.82 -13.58 -29.47
CA TRP A 530 -14.89 -13.60 -30.45
C TRP A 530 -15.57 -14.98 -30.46
N THR A 531 -16.90 -15.00 -30.62
CA THR A 531 -17.69 -16.22 -30.86
C THR A 531 -18.18 -16.23 -32.32
N PRO A 532 -18.75 -17.35 -32.81
CA PRO A 532 -19.23 -17.41 -34.20
C PRO A 532 -20.26 -16.33 -34.57
N ASP A 533 -21.06 -15.85 -33.60
CA ASP A 533 -22.14 -14.89 -33.82
C ASP A 533 -22.03 -13.62 -32.95
N GLY A 534 -20.96 -13.47 -32.16
CA GLY A 534 -20.76 -12.32 -31.28
C GLY A 534 -19.44 -12.38 -30.50
N TYR A 535 -19.51 -12.22 -29.18
CA TYR A 535 -18.31 -12.16 -28.33
C TYR A 535 -18.56 -12.56 -26.87
N VAL A 536 -17.49 -12.89 -26.16
CA VAL A 536 -17.48 -13.02 -24.69
C VAL A 536 -16.79 -11.79 -24.10
N ALA A 537 -17.42 -11.17 -23.10
CA ALA A 537 -16.88 -10.00 -22.43
C ALA A 537 -16.89 -10.12 -20.90
N ALA A 538 -15.89 -9.53 -20.27
CA ALA A 538 -15.86 -9.27 -18.83
C ALA A 538 -16.34 -7.83 -18.59
N VAL A 539 -17.38 -7.68 -17.77
CA VAL A 539 -17.94 -6.38 -17.38
C VAL A 539 -17.53 -6.12 -15.93
N THR A 540 -16.80 -5.03 -15.70
CA THR A 540 -16.29 -4.64 -14.38
C THR A 540 -16.85 -3.29 -13.98
N MET A 541 -17.52 -3.22 -12.84
CA MET A 541 -17.97 -1.99 -12.21
C MET A 541 -16.96 -1.61 -11.12
N ASN A 542 -16.37 -0.42 -11.25
CA ASN A 542 -15.45 0.15 -10.26
C ASN A 542 -16.11 1.36 -9.62
N ASN A 543 -16.25 1.34 -8.30
CA ASN A 543 -16.65 2.50 -7.52
C ASN A 543 -15.40 3.30 -7.13
N PHE A 544 -15.23 4.48 -7.73
CA PHE A 544 -14.15 5.41 -7.41
C PHE A 544 -14.58 6.50 -6.41
N GLN A 545 -15.79 6.40 -5.86
CA GLN A 545 -16.25 7.34 -4.84
C GLN A 545 -15.52 7.07 -3.52
N MET A 546 -15.06 8.11 -2.85
CA MET A 546 -14.22 7.97 -1.66
C MET A 546 -15.00 7.48 -0.44
N TYR A 547 -16.24 7.91 -0.27
CA TYR A 547 -17.00 7.63 0.95
C TYR A 547 -18.46 7.23 0.70
N ARG A 548 -18.89 7.13 -0.57
CA ARG A 548 -20.21 6.61 -0.94
C ARG A 548 -20.11 5.17 -1.40
N GLN A 549 -20.96 4.31 -0.83
CA GLN A 549 -21.05 2.89 -1.17
C GLN A 549 -22.46 2.53 -1.66
N ILE A 550 -22.57 1.39 -2.35
CA ILE A 550 -23.83 0.76 -2.70
C ILE A 550 -24.08 -0.35 -1.70
N ILE A 551 -25.07 -0.16 -0.83
CA ILE A 551 -25.51 -1.17 0.16
C ILE A 551 -26.62 -2.07 -0.41
N SER A 552 -26.99 -3.12 0.33
CA SER A 552 -28.10 -4.01 -0.02
C SER A 552 -29.41 -3.22 -0.27
N PRO A 553 -30.20 -3.51 -1.34
CA PRO A 553 -30.20 -4.71 -2.20
C PRO A 553 -29.15 -4.72 -3.34
N GLY A 554 -28.20 -3.79 -3.32
CA GLY A 554 -27.09 -3.75 -4.26
C GLY A 554 -27.37 -2.96 -5.53
N TRP A 555 -26.44 -3.02 -6.48
CA TRP A 555 -26.57 -2.35 -7.76
C TRP A 555 -27.49 -3.10 -8.73
N THR A 556 -28.22 -2.35 -9.55
CA THR A 556 -28.98 -2.85 -10.69
C THR A 556 -28.54 -2.10 -11.94
N LEU A 557 -28.07 -2.83 -12.95
CA LEU A 557 -27.49 -2.28 -14.17
C LEU A 557 -28.39 -2.59 -15.38
N GLY A 558 -28.80 -1.57 -16.12
CA GLY A 558 -29.55 -1.73 -17.36
C GLY A 558 -28.90 -1.01 -18.54
N TRP A 559 -29.15 -1.48 -19.76
CA TRP A 559 -28.73 -0.83 -21.00
C TRP A 559 -29.66 -1.18 -22.16
N SER A 560 -29.46 -0.56 -23.32
CA SER A 560 -30.21 -0.82 -24.56
C SER A 560 -29.29 -1.29 -25.68
N TRP A 561 -29.58 -2.46 -26.24
CA TRP A 561 -28.90 -2.99 -27.43
C TRP A 561 -29.20 -2.14 -28.68
N GLN A 562 -28.25 -2.07 -29.62
CA GLN A 562 -28.39 -1.26 -30.84
C GLN A 562 -29.04 -2.02 -31.99
N LYS A 563 -28.81 -3.33 -32.09
CA LYS A 563 -29.36 -4.21 -33.11
C LYS A 563 -30.35 -5.19 -32.46
N LYS A 564 -30.17 -6.49 -32.69
CA LYS A 564 -30.97 -7.60 -32.18
C LYS A 564 -30.12 -8.52 -31.30
N GLU A 565 -29.14 -7.93 -30.60
CA GLU A 565 -28.23 -8.66 -29.72
C GLU A 565 -29.02 -9.41 -28.64
N VAL A 566 -28.51 -10.58 -28.27
CA VAL A 566 -29.06 -11.44 -27.21
C VAL A 566 -27.95 -11.84 -26.25
N ILE A 567 -28.32 -12.23 -25.03
CA ILE A 567 -27.38 -12.77 -24.06
C ILE A 567 -27.49 -14.29 -24.09
N TRP A 568 -26.42 -14.97 -24.49
CA TRP A 568 -26.36 -16.43 -24.51
C TRP A 568 -26.22 -17.00 -23.10
N THR A 569 -25.24 -16.50 -22.35
CA THR A 569 -24.93 -16.95 -20.99
C THR A 569 -24.36 -15.80 -20.15
N MET A 570 -24.51 -15.91 -18.83
CA MET A 570 -23.91 -15.01 -17.84
C MET A 570 -23.31 -15.81 -16.69
N VAL A 571 -22.20 -15.31 -16.14
CA VAL A 571 -21.52 -15.88 -14.97
C VAL A 571 -21.19 -14.72 -14.02
N GLY A 572 -21.51 -14.89 -12.73
CA GLY A 572 -21.34 -13.87 -11.69
C GLY A 572 -22.52 -12.90 -11.53
N ALA A 573 -23.41 -12.79 -12.52
CA ALA A 573 -24.60 -11.95 -12.47
C ALA A 573 -25.75 -12.59 -13.27
N GLN A 574 -26.98 -12.10 -13.08
CA GLN A 574 -28.16 -12.62 -13.76
C GLN A 574 -29.10 -11.50 -14.23
N THR A 575 -29.77 -11.71 -15.37
CA THR A 575 -30.88 -10.85 -15.80
C THR A 575 -32.14 -11.12 -15.00
N THR A 576 -32.82 -10.06 -14.60
CA THR A 576 -34.11 -10.12 -13.86
C THR A 576 -35.24 -10.74 -14.69
N GLU A 577 -35.20 -10.62 -16.01
CA GLU A 577 -36.19 -11.15 -16.94
C GLU A 577 -35.51 -11.74 -18.19
N GLN A 578 -36.07 -12.82 -18.72
CA GLN A 578 -35.61 -13.43 -19.98
C GLN A 578 -36.14 -12.70 -21.23
N GLY A 579 -37.38 -12.21 -21.20
CA GLY A 579 -38.05 -11.62 -22.37
C GLY A 579 -38.51 -12.66 -23.40
N ASP A 580 -38.99 -12.19 -24.56
CA ASP A 580 -39.49 -13.07 -25.63
C ASP A 580 -38.33 -13.66 -26.47
N CYS A 581 -38.00 -14.92 -26.19
CA CYS A 581 -37.00 -15.70 -26.91
C CYS A 581 -37.59 -16.67 -27.95
N SER A 582 -38.87 -16.56 -28.31
CA SER A 582 -39.59 -17.51 -29.18
C SER A 582 -38.94 -17.75 -30.56
N LYS A 583 -38.09 -16.82 -31.03
CA LYS A 583 -37.34 -16.95 -32.29
C LYS A 583 -36.29 -18.06 -32.28
N PHE A 584 -35.86 -18.53 -31.11
CA PHE A 584 -34.79 -19.52 -30.95
C PHE A 584 -35.38 -20.89 -30.64
N LYS A 585 -35.28 -21.83 -31.59
CA LYS A 585 -35.91 -23.17 -31.50
C LYS A 585 -35.04 -24.27 -30.88
N ALA A 586 -33.71 -24.09 -30.86
CA ALA A 586 -32.77 -25.10 -30.37
C ALA A 586 -32.11 -24.66 -29.06
N ALA A 587 -31.09 -23.80 -29.15
CA ALA A 587 -30.49 -23.17 -27.98
C ALA A 587 -31.25 -21.89 -27.65
N ILE A 588 -31.92 -21.86 -26.50
CA ILE A 588 -32.65 -20.69 -26.01
C ILE A 588 -31.66 -19.76 -25.28
N PRO A 589 -31.52 -18.47 -25.67
CA PRO A 589 -30.66 -17.53 -24.98
C PRO A 589 -31.13 -17.26 -23.55
N HIS A 590 -30.19 -16.89 -22.68
CA HIS A 590 -30.45 -16.45 -21.32
C HIS A 590 -31.35 -15.20 -21.26
N CYS A 591 -31.20 -14.26 -22.20
CA CYS A 591 -32.08 -13.10 -22.31
C CYS A 591 -32.17 -12.58 -23.75
N CYS A 592 -33.39 -12.32 -24.21
CA CYS A 592 -33.69 -11.76 -25.54
C CYS A 592 -34.28 -10.35 -25.49
N LYS A 593 -34.39 -9.76 -24.29
CA LYS A 593 -34.93 -8.42 -24.11
C LYS A 593 -33.97 -7.38 -24.71
N LYS A 594 -34.50 -6.43 -25.47
CA LYS A 594 -33.70 -5.33 -26.07
C LYS A 594 -33.06 -4.42 -25.01
N THR A 595 -33.72 -4.31 -23.86
CA THR A 595 -33.28 -3.52 -22.70
C THR A 595 -33.16 -4.41 -21.47
N PRO A 596 -32.09 -5.22 -21.35
CA PRO A 596 -31.91 -6.12 -20.22
C PRO A 596 -31.62 -5.33 -18.94
N THR A 597 -32.05 -5.89 -17.81
CA THR A 597 -31.74 -5.41 -16.47
C THR A 597 -31.05 -6.52 -15.70
N VAL A 598 -29.83 -6.24 -15.22
CA VAL A 598 -28.90 -7.19 -14.61
C VAL A 598 -28.70 -6.84 -13.14
N VAL A 599 -28.67 -7.89 -12.32
CA VAL A 599 -28.34 -7.84 -10.90
C VAL A 599 -27.21 -8.83 -10.61
N ASP A 600 -26.43 -8.54 -9.59
CA ASP A 600 -25.39 -9.44 -9.10
C ASP A 600 -26.00 -10.69 -8.46
N LEU A 601 -25.25 -11.79 -8.46
CA LEU A 601 -25.66 -12.99 -7.73
C LEU A 601 -25.49 -12.81 -6.21
N LEU A 602 -26.24 -13.59 -5.42
CA LEU A 602 -26.10 -13.58 -3.97
C LEU A 602 -24.83 -14.35 -3.53
N PRO A 603 -24.31 -14.07 -2.33
CA PRO A 603 -23.24 -14.88 -1.74
C PRO A 603 -23.63 -16.36 -1.61
N GLY A 604 -22.67 -17.27 -1.82
CA GLY A 604 -22.87 -18.72 -1.66
C GLY A 604 -23.32 -19.48 -2.92
N VAL A 605 -23.35 -18.82 -4.09
CA VAL A 605 -23.63 -19.51 -5.36
C VAL A 605 -22.57 -20.56 -5.71
N PRO A 606 -22.92 -21.63 -6.45
CA PRO A 606 -21.97 -22.66 -6.89
C PRO A 606 -20.76 -22.10 -7.66
N TYR A 607 -19.58 -22.72 -7.49
CA TYR A 607 -18.31 -22.23 -8.06
C TYR A 607 -18.34 -22.05 -9.59
N ASN A 608 -19.09 -22.88 -10.32
CA ASN A 608 -19.26 -22.76 -11.77
C ASN A 608 -20.08 -21.53 -12.23
N GLN A 609 -20.76 -20.86 -11.30
CA GLN A 609 -21.52 -19.63 -11.54
C GLN A 609 -20.80 -18.39 -11.00
N GLN A 610 -19.66 -18.57 -10.31
CA GLN A 610 -18.87 -17.48 -9.77
C GLN A 610 -17.91 -16.90 -10.82
N PHE A 611 -17.68 -15.61 -10.69
CA PHE A 611 -16.68 -14.84 -11.43
C PHE A 611 -15.84 -14.01 -10.46
N THR A 612 -14.66 -13.54 -10.88
CA THR A 612 -13.78 -12.74 -10.03
C THR A 612 -14.50 -11.49 -9.52
N ASN A 613 -14.45 -11.23 -8.21
CA ASN A 613 -15.10 -10.08 -7.55
C ASN A 613 -16.63 -10.01 -7.74
N CYS A 614 -17.32 -11.11 -8.08
CA CYS A 614 -18.78 -11.14 -8.17
C CYS A 614 -19.45 -11.48 -6.83
N CYS A 615 -20.76 -11.59 -6.91
CA CYS A 615 -21.58 -12.44 -6.06
C CYS A 615 -21.69 -11.94 -4.62
N LYS A 616 -21.71 -10.62 -4.47
CA LYS A 616 -21.84 -9.91 -3.19
C LYS A 616 -23.28 -9.43 -2.98
N GLY A 617 -24.24 -9.92 -3.76
CA GLY A 617 -25.60 -9.39 -3.79
C GLY A 617 -25.65 -7.92 -4.22
N GLY A 618 -24.68 -7.49 -5.04
CA GLY A 618 -24.61 -6.15 -5.60
C GLY A 618 -24.08 -5.08 -4.64
N VAL A 619 -23.60 -5.47 -3.46
CA VAL A 619 -22.94 -4.54 -2.54
C VAL A 619 -21.58 -4.11 -3.11
N LEU A 620 -21.30 -2.81 -3.07
CA LEU A 620 -20.09 -2.21 -3.63
C LEU A 620 -19.55 -1.13 -2.68
N ALA A 621 -18.45 -1.42 -1.98
CA ALA A 621 -17.84 -0.49 -1.03
C ALA A 621 -17.32 0.79 -1.70
N SER A 622 -17.07 1.83 -0.89
CA SER A 622 -16.38 3.03 -1.39
C SER A 622 -14.88 2.77 -1.56
N TRP A 623 -14.25 3.43 -2.53
CA TRP A 623 -12.80 3.32 -2.76
C TRP A 623 -11.99 3.79 -1.54
N GLY A 624 -12.48 4.81 -0.83
CA GLY A 624 -11.80 5.31 0.34
C GLY A 624 -11.81 4.30 1.49
N GLN A 625 -12.88 3.53 1.65
CA GLN A 625 -13.03 2.54 2.72
C GLN A 625 -12.27 1.25 2.41
N ASP A 626 -12.57 0.61 1.28
CA ASP A 626 -11.96 -0.68 0.89
C ASP A 626 -11.83 -0.75 -0.65
N PRO A 627 -10.64 -0.42 -1.20
CA PRO A 627 -10.36 -0.50 -2.63
C PRO A 627 -10.53 -1.90 -3.25
N THR A 628 -10.48 -2.96 -2.44
CA THR A 628 -10.65 -4.34 -2.93
C THR A 628 -12.13 -4.72 -3.03
N ALA A 629 -12.96 -4.20 -2.12
CA ALA A 629 -14.39 -4.40 -2.12
C ALA A 629 -15.15 -3.43 -3.04
N SER A 630 -14.51 -2.34 -3.49
CA SER A 630 -15.08 -1.34 -4.41
C SER A 630 -15.13 -1.77 -5.88
N VAL A 631 -14.92 -3.07 -6.15
CA VAL A 631 -14.98 -3.67 -7.49
C VAL A 631 -15.99 -4.82 -7.50
N SER A 632 -16.83 -4.83 -8.54
CA SER A 632 -17.75 -5.91 -8.88
C SER A 632 -17.56 -6.29 -10.34
N ALA A 633 -17.59 -7.58 -10.68
CA ALA A 633 -17.48 -8.00 -12.09
C ALA A 633 -18.28 -9.26 -12.40
N PHE A 634 -18.67 -9.37 -13.67
CA PHE A 634 -19.36 -10.54 -14.22
C PHE A 634 -18.92 -10.78 -15.67
N GLN A 635 -19.14 -11.99 -16.17
CA GLN A 635 -18.90 -12.35 -17.57
C GLN A 635 -20.23 -12.49 -18.31
N VAL A 636 -20.27 -12.01 -19.54
CA VAL A 636 -21.43 -12.10 -20.43
C VAL A 636 -21.02 -12.60 -21.82
N SER A 637 -21.76 -13.57 -22.34
CA SER A 637 -21.65 -14.02 -23.73
C SER A 637 -22.77 -13.38 -24.55
N VAL A 638 -22.42 -12.56 -25.54
CA VAL A 638 -23.37 -11.79 -26.35
C VAL A 638 -23.42 -12.37 -27.76
N GLY A 639 -24.63 -12.67 -28.22
CA GLY A 639 -24.92 -13.13 -29.58
C GLY A 639 -25.47 -12.02 -30.48
N GLN A 640 -25.41 -12.24 -31.79
CA GLN A 640 -25.86 -11.31 -32.85
C GLN A 640 -25.23 -9.90 -32.79
N ALA A 641 -24.05 -9.76 -32.16
CA ALA A 641 -23.39 -8.47 -31.90
C ALA A 641 -22.29 -8.11 -32.92
N GLY A 642 -21.86 -9.07 -33.74
CA GLY A 642 -20.72 -8.94 -34.66
C GLY A 642 -19.43 -9.56 -34.09
N THR A 643 -18.52 -10.00 -34.96
CA THR A 643 -17.36 -10.84 -34.62
C THR A 643 -16.02 -10.13 -34.80
N SER A 644 -16.03 -8.80 -34.90
CA SER A 644 -14.82 -7.99 -35.03
C SER A 644 -14.99 -6.59 -34.45
N ASN A 645 -13.86 -5.94 -34.14
CA ASN A 645 -13.82 -4.57 -33.62
C ASN A 645 -14.53 -3.52 -34.50
N LYS A 646 -14.68 -3.77 -35.82
CA LYS A 646 -15.41 -2.88 -36.74
C LYS A 646 -16.92 -3.14 -36.77
N THR A 647 -17.36 -4.36 -36.47
CA THR A 647 -18.76 -4.79 -36.65
C THR A 647 -19.60 -4.62 -35.38
N VAL A 648 -18.95 -4.69 -34.21
CA VAL A 648 -19.57 -4.47 -32.90
C VAL A 648 -20.07 -3.03 -32.78
N LYS A 649 -21.31 -2.89 -32.27
CA LYS A 649 -21.89 -1.59 -31.92
C LYS A 649 -22.06 -1.49 -30.41
N LEU A 650 -21.69 -0.34 -29.87
CA LEU A 650 -21.73 -0.07 -28.43
C LEU A 650 -23.20 0.07 -27.97
N PRO A 651 -23.57 -0.51 -26.81
CA PRO A 651 -24.90 -0.28 -26.23
C PRO A 651 -25.14 1.19 -25.88
N LYS A 652 -26.41 1.59 -25.76
CA LYS A 652 -26.82 2.95 -25.38
C LYS A 652 -27.72 2.92 -24.15
N ASN A 653 -27.98 4.10 -23.58
CA ASN A 653 -28.93 4.31 -22.48
C ASN A 653 -28.63 3.42 -21.27
N PHE A 654 -27.41 3.54 -20.74
CA PHE A 654 -27.04 2.86 -19.50
C PHE A 654 -27.80 3.47 -18.32
N THR A 655 -28.32 2.62 -17.45
CA THR A 655 -29.01 2.99 -16.21
C THR A 655 -28.34 2.23 -15.07
N LEU A 656 -28.04 2.93 -13.98
CA LEU A 656 -27.47 2.35 -12.77
C LEU A 656 -28.34 2.78 -11.60
N PHE A 657 -28.88 1.80 -10.89
CA PHE A 657 -29.61 2.02 -9.64
C PHE A 657 -28.84 1.38 -8.50
N GLY A 658 -28.86 2.03 -7.34
CA GLY A 658 -28.44 1.42 -6.07
C GLY A 658 -29.68 1.11 -5.21
N PRO A 659 -29.63 1.32 -3.88
CA PRO A 659 -30.80 1.26 -3.02
C PRO A 659 -31.86 2.33 -3.37
N GLY A 660 -31.46 3.39 -4.07
CA GLY A 660 -32.32 4.48 -4.52
C GLY A 660 -31.87 5.08 -5.86
N PRO A 661 -32.65 6.05 -6.40
CA PRO A 661 -32.25 6.82 -7.57
C PRO A 661 -31.07 7.74 -7.24
N GLY A 662 -30.35 8.23 -8.26
CA GLY A 662 -29.31 9.25 -8.07
C GLY A 662 -28.14 9.19 -9.04
N TYR A 663 -27.91 8.05 -9.69
CA TYR A 663 -26.85 7.92 -10.69
C TYR A 663 -27.36 8.27 -12.10
N THR A 664 -26.58 9.07 -12.81
CA THR A 664 -26.76 9.35 -14.25
C THR A 664 -25.54 8.85 -15.00
N CYS A 665 -25.74 7.99 -16.01
CA CYS A 665 -24.66 7.41 -16.81
C CYS A 665 -24.50 8.10 -18.16
N GLY A 666 -23.24 8.35 -18.54
CA GLY A 666 -22.88 8.86 -19.87
C GLY A 666 -22.94 7.81 -20.98
N PRO A 667 -22.63 8.21 -22.24
CA PRO A 667 -22.54 7.27 -23.36
C PRO A 667 -21.29 6.39 -23.26
N ALA A 668 -21.35 5.19 -23.83
CA ALA A 668 -20.20 4.28 -23.92
C ALA A 668 -19.11 4.82 -24.86
N LYS A 669 -17.86 4.85 -24.40
CA LYS A 669 -16.70 5.35 -25.15
C LYS A 669 -15.63 4.28 -25.28
N VAL A 670 -15.13 4.06 -26.51
CA VAL A 670 -14.03 3.13 -26.75
C VAL A 670 -12.75 3.71 -26.16
N VAL A 671 -12.01 2.87 -25.43
CA VAL A 671 -10.74 3.21 -24.79
C VAL A 671 -9.67 2.20 -25.21
N PRO A 672 -8.37 2.47 -24.97
CA PRO A 672 -7.32 1.49 -25.23
C PRO A 672 -7.62 0.15 -24.55
N SER A 673 -7.39 -0.96 -25.26
CA SER A 673 -7.68 -2.30 -24.76
C SER A 673 -6.97 -2.59 -23.45
N THR A 674 -7.72 -3.04 -22.45
CA THR A 674 -7.22 -3.40 -21.12
C THR A 674 -6.13 -4.48 -21.22
N VAL A 675 -5.05 -4.30 -20.46
CA VAL A 675 -4.05 -5.34 -20.20
C VAL A 675 -4.34 -5.97 -18.85
N PHE A 676 -4.66 -7.26 -18.85
CA PHE A 676 -4.82 -8.06 -17.63
C PHE A 676 -3.49 -8.64 -17.22
N LEU A 677 -3.12 -8.38 -15.98
CA LEU A 677 -2.05 -9.08 -15.31
C LEU A 677 -2.65 -10.30 -14.59
N THR A 678 -1.97 -11.43 -14.60
CA THR A 678 -2.28 -12.53 -13.69
C THR A 678 -2.11 -12.08 -12.23
N ALA A 679 -2.71 -12.80 -11.28
CA ALA A 679 -2.67 -12.45 -9.85
C ALA A 679 -1.24 -12.30 -9.30
N ASP A 680 -0.30 -13.09 -9.83
CA ASP A 680 1.13 -13.02 -9.54
C ASP A 680 1.86 -11.85 -10.23
N ARG A 681 1.15 -11.08 -11.07
CA ARG A 681 1.63 -10.01 -11.97
C ARG A 681 2.66 -10.45 -13.00
N ARG A 682 2.87 -11.77 -13.16
CA ARG A 682 3.94 -12.29 -14.01
C ARG A 682 3.52 -12.48 -15.46
N ARG A 683 2.22 -12.66 -15.74
CA ARG A 683 1.71 -12.79 -17.11
C ARG A 683 0.84 -11.63 -17.51
N LYS A 684 1.03 -11.15 -18.75
CA LYS A 684 0.20 -10.13 -19.37
C LYS A 684 -0.66 -10.73 -20.48
N THR A 685 -1.96 -10.44 -20.45
CA THR A 685 -2.92 -10.72 -21.53
C THR A 685 -3.68 -9.44 -21.86
N GLN A 686 -4.27 -9.32 -23.03
CA GLN A 686 -4.92 -8.07 -23.47
C GLN A 686 -6.32 -8.35 -24.02
N ALA A 687 -7.27 -7.47 -23.70
CA ALA A 687 -8.60 -7.48 -24.31
C ALA A 687 -8.51 -7.18 -25.83
N LEU A 688 -9.44 -7.72 -26.60
CA LEU A 688 -9.53 -7.45 -28.04
C LEU A 688 -10.13 -6.07 -28.33
N MET A 689 -11.00 -5.59 -27.43
CA MET A 689 -11.64 -4.28 -27.48
C MET A 689 -12.13 -3.90 -26.08
N THR A 690 -11.98 -2.63 -25.69
CA THR A 690 -12.48 -2.13 -24.40
C THR A 690 -13.28 -0.84 -24.59
N TRP A 691 -14.38 -0.70 -23.84
CA TRP A 691 -15.07 0.57 -23.69
C TRP A 691 -15.48 0.82 -22.25
N ASN A 692 -15.67 2.09 -21.90
CA ASN A 692 -16.13 2.50 -20.57
C ASN A 692 -17.42 3.31 -20.63
N VAL A 693 -18.16 3.27 -19.52
CA VAL A 693 -19.32 4.09 -19.23
C VAL A 693 -19.08 4.68 -17.85
N THR A 694 -19.19 5.99 -17.71
CA THR A 694 -19.02 6.69 -16.44
C THR A 694 -20.39 7.12 -15.94
N CYS A 695 -20.71 6.78 -14.69
CA CYS A 695 -21.91 7.17 -13.98
C CYS A 695 -21.56 8.08 -12.80
N THR A 696 -22.22 9.22 -12.70
CA THR A 696 -22.02 10.20 -11.61
C THR A 696 -23.25 10.28 -10.73
N TYR A 697 -23.06 10.51 -9.45
CA TYR A 697 -24.14 10.61 -8.48
C TYR A 697 -24.55 12.07 -8.26
N SER A 698 -25.85 12.34 -8.18
CA SER A 698 -26.40 13.65 -7.84
C SER A 698 -27.34 13.54 -6.64
N GLN A 699 -27.01 14.26 -5.56
CA GLN A 699 -27.81 14.27 -4.33
C GLN A 699 -29.22 14.83 -4.58
N PHE A 700 -29.35 15.85 -5.44
CA PHE A 700 -30.65 16.44 -5.78
C PHE A 700 -31.58 15.50 -6.54
N LEU A 701 -31.03 14.57 -7.31
CA LEU A 701 -31.82 13.54 -8.01
C LEU A 701 -32.20 12.38 -7.07
N ALA A 702 -31.41 12.16 -6.02
CA ALA A 702 -31.59 11.04 -5.11
C ALA A 702 -32.71 11.28 -4.09
N SER A 703 -32.73 12.44 -3.43
CA SER A 703 -33.77 12.79 -2.45
C SER A 703 -33.87 14.29 -2.26
N LYS A 704 -35.09 14.78 -2.01
CA LYS A 704 -35.35 16.18 -1.64
C LYS A 704 -35.02 16.47 -0.18
N ASN A 705 -35.09 15.46 0.70
CA ASN A 705 -34.82 15.59 2.14
C ASN A 705 -33.55 14.81 2.50
N PRO A 706 -32.75 15.27 3.49
CA PRO A 706 -31.59 14.53 3.97
C PRO A 706 -31.99 13.21 4.63
N SER A 707 -31.06 12.26 4.69
CA SER A 707 -31.26 10.94 5.32
C SER A 707 -30.72 10.86 6.76
N CYS A 708 -30.06 11.92 7.25
CA CYS A 708 -29.50 11.94 8.59
C CYS A 708 -29.52 13.35 9.23
N CYS A 709 -29.39 13.39 10.54
CA CYS A 709 -29.27 14.62 11.32
C CYS A 709 -28.14 14.54 12.34
N VAL A 710 -27.67 15.71 12.79
CA VAL A 710 -26.60 15.82 13.80
C VAL A 710 -27.14 16.43 15.09
N SER A 711 -26.61 15.99 16.23
CA SER A 711 -26.88 16.56 17.56
C SER A 711 -25.57 16.80 18.31
N PHE A 712 -25.54 17.84 19.15
CA PHE A 712 -24.32 18.31 19.80
C PHE A 712 -24.43 18.34 21.31
N SER A 713 -23.32 18.08 21.99
CA SER A 713 -23.18 18.26 23.44
C SER A 713 -21.72 18.51 23.81
N SER A 714 -21.47 19.05 25.00
CA SER A 714 -20.11 19.28 25.51
C SER A 714 -20.03 19.11 27.03
N PHE A 715 -18.83 18.88 27.55
CA PHE A 715 -18.60 18.78 29.00
C PHE A 715 -18.85 20.09 29.77
N TYR A 716 -18.90 21.22 29.06
CA TYR A 716 -19.07 22.55 29.65
C TYR A 716 -20.49 23.10 29.49
N ASN A 717 -21.43 22.31 28.97
CA ASN A 717 -22.83 22.69 28.82
C ASN A 717 -23.72 21.48 29.14
N GLU A 718 -24.61 21.64 30.11
CA GLU A 718 -25.48 20.55 30.60
C GLU A 718 -26.60 20.18 29.61
N THR A 719 -26.89 21.06 28.65
CA THR A 719 -27.95 20.83 27.66
C THR A 719 -27.43 20.17 26.39
N ILE A 720 -28.16 19.15 25.91
CA ILE A 720 -27.92 18.54 24.61
C ILE A 720 -28.69 19.34 23.57
N VAL A 721 -28.00 19.75 22.50
CA VAL A 721 -28.61 20.38 21.33
C VAL A 721 -29.13 19.27 20.42
N PRO A 722 -30.46 19.06 20.34
CA PRO A 722 -31.01 17.94 19.60
C PRO A 722 -30.94 18.19 18.09
N CYS A 723 -31.20 17.15 17.30
CA CYS A 723 -31.44 17.33 15.87
C CYS A 723 -32.62 18.29 15.64
N PRO A 724 -32.59 19.10 14.56
CA PRO A 724 -33.73 19.92 14.16
C PRO A 724 -35.00 19.08 13.99
N SER A 725 -36.14 19.62 14.43
CA SER A 725 -37.44 18.99 14.24
C SER A 725 -37.75 18.85 12.75
N CYS A 726 -38.26 17.68 12.34
CA CYS A 726 -38.56 17.34 10.96
C CYS A 726 -37.37 17.44 9.98
N ALA A 727 -36.13 17.27 10.44
CA ALA A 727 -34.93 17.35 9.61
C ALA A 727 -34.99 16.49 8.33
N CYS A 728 -35.51 15.26 8.41
CA CYS A 728 -35.64 14.35 7.26
C CYS A 728 -37.03 14.34 6.61
N GLY A 729 -37.87 15.34 6.94
CA GLY A 729 -39.23 15.51 6.43
C GLY A 729 -40.28 14.80 7.28
N CYS A 730 -41.28 15.55 7.73
CA CYS A 730 -42.44 15.00 8.43
C CYS A 730 -43.58 14.74 7.43
N HIS A 731 -43.83 13.47 7.10
CA HIS A 731 -45.05 13.05 6.43
C HIS A 731 -46.08 12.53 7.46
N ASN A 732 -47.37 12.48 7.07
CA ASN A 732 -48.52 12.13 7.92
C ASN A 732 -48.22 11.02 8.96
N LYS A 733 -48.78 11.16 10.18
CA LYS A 733 -48.57 10.36 11.42
C LYS A 733 -48.65 8.81 11.32
N LYS A 734 -48.85 8.24 10.13
CA LYS A 734 -49.00 6.79 9.87
C LYS A 734 -47.68 6.07 9.49
N ASN A 735 -46.56 6.79 9.31
CA ASN A 735 -45.31 6.23 8.74
C ASN A 735 -44.18 5.96 9.75
N CYS A 736 -44.42 6.10 11.06
CA CYS A 736 -43.44 5.76 12.09
C CYS A 736 -44.06 4.95 13.24
N ILE A 737 -43.23 4.23 13.99
CA ILE A 737 -43.62 3.42 15.14
C ILE A 737 -43.10 4.06 16.43
N LYS A 738 -43.95 4.19 17.45
CA LYS A 738 -43.51 4.63 18.78
C LYS A 738 -42.67 3.53 19.45
N SER A 739 -41.55 3.93 20.06
CA SER A 739 -40.59 3.04 20.74
C SER A 739 -41.25 2.02 21.66
N ASP A 740 -42.19 2.48 22.50
CA ASP A 740 -42.79 1.67 23.57
C ASP A 740 -44.07 0.94 23.14
N SER A 741 -44.37 0.92 21.84
CA SER A 741 -45.59 0.27 21.35
C SER A 741 -45.43 -1.24 21.25
N LYS A 742 -46.49 -2.01 21.54
CA LYS A 742 -46.55 -3.46 21.28
C LYS A 742 -46.25 -3.82 19.81
N LEU A 743 -46.41 -2.85 18.89
CA LEU A 743 -45.99 -3.02 17.51
C LEU A 743 -44.47 -3.13 17.40
N ALA A 744 -43.64 -2.33 18.08
CA ALA A 744 -42.18 -2.35 17.94
C ALA A 744 -41.53 -3.72 18.22
N HIS A 745 -42.20 -4.59 19.01
CA HIS A 745 -41.74 -5.94 19.36
C HIS A 745 -42.45 -7.08 18.59
N LYS A 746 -43.22 -6.77 17.54
CA LYS A 746 -43.92 -7.78 16.75
C LYS A 746 -42.92 -8.58 15.89
N THR A 747 -42.95 -9.91 16.01
CA THR A 747 -42.16 -10.84 15.19
C THR A 747 -42.45 -10.61 13.70
N GLY A 748 -41.40 -10.32 12.91
CA GLY A 748 -41.50 -10.08 11.46
C GLY A 748 -41.56 -8.60 11.02
N ILE A 749 -41.32 -7.62 11.91
CA ILE A 749 -41.21 -6.20 11.50
C ILE A 749 -39.97 -5.90 10.66
N ASN A 750 -38.90 -6.66 10.92
CA ASN A 750 -37.58 -6.47 10.34
C ASN A 750 -37.47 -7.06 8.92
N THR A 751 -38.53 -7.68 8.39
CA THR A 751 -38.54 -8.16 7.01
C THR A 751 -38.63 -6.98 6.04
N PRO A 752 -37.67 -6.82 5.12
CA PRO A 752 -37.72 -5.80 4.07
C PRO A 752 -38.97 -6.00 3.20
N LYS A 753 -39.73 -4.94 2.95
CA LYS A 753 -40.80 -4.96 1.94
C LYS A 753 -40.20 -4.77 0.55
N LYS A 754 -40.89 -5.27 -0.48
CA LYS A 754 -40.50 -5.20 -1.91
C LYS A 754 -40.15 -3.78 -2.40
N ASP A 755 -40.66 -2.75 -1.73
CA ASP A 755 -40.46 -1.34 -2.07
C ASP A 755 -39.37 -0.63 -1.24
N ASN A 756 -38.62 -1.34 -0.38
CA ASN A 756 -37.56 -0.80 0.51
C ASN A 756 -37.94 0.44 1.33
N THR A 757 -39.23 0.66 1.58
CA THR A 757 -39.70 1.84 2.33
C THR A 757 -39.22 1.77 3.79
N PRO A 758 -38.50 2.80 4.27
CA PRO A 758 -37.95 2.81 5.62
C PRO A 758 -39.09 2.83 6.65
N LEU A 759 -38.91 2.09 7.74
CA LEU A 759 -39.86 2.06 8.84
C LEU A 759 -39.20 2.71 10.05
N LEU A 760 -39.53 3.97 10.30
CA LEU A 760 -38.81 4.79 11.27
C LEU A 760 -39.42 4.68 12.67
N GLN A 761 -38.58 4.79 13.69
CA GLN A 761 -39.01 5.13 15.04
C GLN A 761 -39.51 6.57 15.08
N CYS A 762 -40.66 6.81 15.71
CA CYS A 762 -41.21 8.15 15.85
C CYS A 762 -40.32 8.98 16.78
N THR A 763 -39.59 9.93 16.20
CA THR A 763 -38.82 10.96 16.89
C THR A 763 -39.24 12.34 16.36
N HIS A 764 -38.86 13.42 17.03
CA HIS A 764 -39.17 14.77 16.55
C HIS A 764 -38.44 15.13 15.25
N HIS A 765 -37.27 14.52 14.99
CA HIS A 765 -36.43 14.78 13.81
C HIS A 765 -36.78 13.89 12.60
N MET A 766 -37.44 12.75 12.83
CA MET A 766 -37.91 11.81 11.79
C MET A 766 -36.82 11.32 10.83
N CYS A 767 -35.56 11.20 11.30
CA CYS A 767 -34.43 10.72 10.50
C CYS A 767 -34.10 9.26 10.78
N PRO A 768 -33.76 8.43 9.76
CA PRO A 768 -33.28 7.07 9.98
C PRO A 768 -31.95 7.02 10.72
N ILE A 769 -31.08 8.02 10.54
CA ILE A 769 -29.78 8.07 11.20
C ILE A 769 -29.62 9.38 11.98
N ARG A 770 -29.07 9.27 13.19
CA ARG A 770 -28.59 10.40 13.97
C ARG A 770 -27.12 10.22 14.28
N VAL A 771 -26.34 11.25 14.01
CA VAL A 771 -24.96 11.37 14.48
C VAL A 771 -24.96 12.30 15.69
N HIS A 772 -24.39 11.84 16.80
CA HIS A 772 -24.20 12.63 18.01
C HIS A 772 -22.71 12.92 18.19
N TRP A 773 -22.37 14.19 18.31
CA TRP A 773 -20.99 14.65 18.52
C TRP A 773 -20.88 15.34 19.87
N HIS A 774 -20.13 14.69 20.77
CA HIS A 774 -19.96 15.11 22.15
C HIS A 774 -18.51 15.52 22.42
N VAL A 775 -18.27 16.76 22.84
CA VAL A 775 -16.95 17.21 23.30
C VAL A 775 -16.77 16.73 24.74
N LYS A 776 -15.99 15.66 24.94
CA LYS A 776 -15.93 14.90 26.21
C LYS A 776 -14.98 15.51 27.23
N LEU A 777 -13.73 15.77 26.84
CA LEU A 777 -12.68 16.22 27.76
C LEU A 777 -11.66 17.10 27.05
N ASN A 778 -10.98 17.95 27.82
CA ASN A 778 -10.00 18.92 27.34
C ASN A 778 -8.70 18.85 28.16
N TYR A 779 -7.67 18.17 27.65
CA TYR A 779 -6.35 18.05 28.29
C TYR A 779 -5.42 19.21 27.92
N LYS A 780 -4.22 19.29 28.52
CA LYS A 780 -3.24 20.37 28.21
C LYS A 780 -2.86 20.40 26.72
N ALA A 781 -2.49 19.25 26.14
CA ALA A 781 -2.03 19.14 24.75
C ALA A 781 -3.08 18.57 23.77
N TYR A 782 -4.14 17.93 24.27
CA TYR A 782 -5.12 17.22 23.46
C TYR A 782 -6.55 17.53 23.91
N TRP A 783 -7.52 17.24 23.06
CA TRP A 783 -8.94 17.23 23.42
C TRP A 783 -9.62 16.00 22.84
N ARG A 784 -10.68 15.55 23.51
CA ARG A 784 -11.33 14.27 23.25
C ARG A 784 -12.78 14.49 22.85
N VAL A 785 -13.17 13.88 21.73
CA VAL A 785 -14.55 13.87 21.21
C VAL A 785 -15.08 12.45 21.28
N LYS A 786 -16.36 12.30 21.63
CA LYS A 786 -17.11 11.06 21.48
C LYS A 786 -18.12 11.22 20.35
N ILE A 787 -18.06 10.30 19.38
CA ILE A 787 -18.98 10.23 18.26
C ILE A 787 -19.91 9.04 18.50
N SER A 788 -21.21 9.20 18.28
CA SER A 788 -22.19 8.12 18.39
C SER A 788 -23.17 8.16 17.22
N ILE A 789 -23.31 7.05 16.51
CA ILE A 789 -24.23 6.91 15.37
C ILE A 789 -25.38 6.01 15.84
N THR A 790 -26.62 6.47 15.70
CA THR A 790 -27.82 5.73 16.11
C THR A 790 -28.71 5.50 14.89
N ASN A 791 -29.15 4.25 14.72
CA ASN A 791 -30.12 3.84 13.71
C ASN A 791 -31.54 3.83 14.30
N PHE A 792 -32.45 4.51 13.62
CA PHE A 792 -33.87 4.61 13.94
C PHE A 792 -34.74 3.90 12.90
N ASN A 793 -34.15 3.16 11.96
CA ASN A 793 -34.88 2.37 10.97
C ASN A 793 -35.03 0.92 11.44
N TYR A 794 -36.26 0.44 11.55
CA TYR A 794 -36.62 -0.93 11.96
C TYR A 794 -36.52 -1.96 10.81
N ARG A 795 -36.22 -1.54 9.57
CA ARG A 795 -36.17 -2.43 8.40
C ARG A 795 -34.83 -2.46 7.69
N MET A 796 -33.86 -1.73 8.22
CA MET A 796 -32.60 -1.52 7.52
C MET A 796 -31.43 -1.60 8.49
N ASN A 797 -30.53 -2.52 8.18
CA ASN A 797 -29.20 -2.58 8.76
C ASN A 797 -28.24 -1.86 7.82
N TYR A 798 -27.28 -1.13 8.38
CA TYR A 798 -26.23 -0.47 7.62
C TYR A 798 -24.94 -1.27 7.79
N THR A 799 -24.55 -1.97 6.74
CA THR A 799 -23.24 -2.63 6.63
C THR A 799 -22.23 -1.70 5.99
N GLU A 800 -20.96 -1.85 6.38
CA GLU A 800 -19.83 -1.10 5.83
C GLU A 800 -20.04 0.43 5.93
N TRP A 801 -20.80 0.93 6.91
CA TRP A 801 -21.16 2.34 6.98
C TRP A 801 -19.92 3.28 7.02
N THR A 802 -20.08 4.47 6.45
CA THR A 802 -19.07 5.55 6.45
C THR A 802 -19.66 6.82 7.05
N LEU A 803 -18.82 7.54 7.79
CA LEU A 803 -19.12 8.83 8.38
C LEU A 803 -18.01 9.80 7.99
N VAL A 804 -18.31 10.86 7.26
CA VAL A 804 -17.34 11.93 6.95
C VAL A 804 -17.65 13.14 7.79
N ALA A 805 -16.64 13.75 8.41
CA ALA A 805 -16.78 15.01 9.10
C ALA A 805 -15.74 16.01 8.58
N GLN A 806 -16.17 17.25 8.40
CA GLN A 806 -15.30 18.38 8.11
C GLN A 806 -15.11 19.21 9.37
N HIS A 807 -13.87 19.31 9.87
CA HIS A 807 -13.50 20.07 11.04
C HIS A 807 -12.02 20.51 10.94
N PRO A 808 -11.69 21.80 11.17
CA PRO A 808 -10.32 22.32 11.01
C PRO A 808 -9.22 21.48 11.69
N ASN A 809 -9.49 20.99 12.90
CA ASN A 809 -8.55 20.20 13.70
C ASN A 809 -8.42 18.71 13.32
N LEU A 810 -9.12 18.22 12.28
CA LEU A 810 -8.92 16.86 11.75
C LEU A 810 -7.60 16.71 10.98
N ASN A 811 -6.93 17.83 10.70
CA ASN A 811 -5.57 17.84 10.21
C ASN A 811 -4.54 17.28 11.22
N ASN A 812 -4.89 17.23 12.51
CA ASN A 812 -4.00 16.81 13.59
C ASN A 812 -4.67 15.77 14.52
N VAL A 813 -5.23 14.71 13.92
CA VAL A 813 -5.75 13.55 14.65
C VAL A 813 -4.60 12.74 15.24
N THR A 814 -4.65 12.52 16.56
CA THR A 814 -3.66 11.71 17.28
C THR A 814 -4.08 10.25 17.30
N GLN A 815 -5.35 9.99 17.63
CA GLN A 815 -5.86 8.62 17.77
C GLN A 815 -7.37 8.57 17.55
N VAL A 816 -7.85 7.50 16.92
CA VAL A 816 -9.27 7.16 16.81
C VAL A 816 -9.48 5.81 17.47
N PHE A 817 -10.47 5.71 18.34
CA PHE A 817 -10.78 4.51 19.11
C PHE A 817 -12.01 3.83 18.52
N SER A 818 -11.96 2.52 18.28
CA SER A 818 -13.12 1.72 17.83
C SER A 818 -13.63 1.98 16.40
N PHE A 819 -13.23 3.04 15.70
CA PHE A 819 -13.51 3.24 14.27
C PHE A 819 -12.22 3.21 13.44
N GLY A 820 -12.32 2.79 12.19
CA GLY A 820 -11.31 3.07 11.18
C GLY A 820 -11.31 4.57 10.84
N TYR A 821 -10.15 5.12 10.53
CA TYR A 821 -9.98 6.54 10.16
C TYR A 821 -9.15 6.69 8.90
N LYS A 822 -9.58 7.58 8.01
CA LYS A 822 -8.83 7.97 6.82
C LYS A 822 -9.03 9.45 6.56
N PRO A 823 -7.96 10.27 6.52
CA PRO A 823 -8.09 11.66 6.09
C PRO A 823 -8.52 11.70 4.62
N LEU A 824 -9.45 12.58 4.30
CA LEU A 824 -9.83 12.90 2.93
C LEU A 824 -9.16 14.22 2.55
N LEU A 825 -8.52 14.26 1.38
CA LEU A 825 -7.88 15.45 0.83
C LEU A 825 -8.55 15.78 -0.52
N PRO A 826 -9.78 16.34 -0.52
CA PRO A 826 -10.49 16.65 -1.77
C PRO A 826 -9.73 17.70 -2.59
N TYR A 827 -9.04 18.60 -1.89
CA TYR A 827 -8.16 19.63 -2.44
C TYR A 827 -6.79 19.46 -1.78
N GLU A 828 -5.72 19.36 -2.57
CA GLU A 828 -4.35 19.05 -2.07
C GLU A 828 -3.85 20.02 -0.97
N SER A 829 -4.48 21.19 -0.82
CA SER A 829 -4.15 22.24 0.12
C SER A 829 -4.89 22.20 1.47
N ILE A 830 -5.98 21.44 1.62
CA ILE A 830 -6.84 21.47 2.81
C ILE A 830 -7.06 20.05 3.36
N ASN A 831 -6.64 19.84 4.61
CA ASN A 831 -6.70 18.56 5.33
C ASN A 831 -7.68 18.58 6.52
N ASP A 832 -8.78 19.32 6.38
CA ASP A 832 -9.79 19.50 7.42
C ASP A 832 -10.90 18.44 7.40
N THR A 833 -10.79 17.43 6.55
CA THR A 833 -11.86 16.44 6.34
C THR A 833 -11.37 15.03 6.67
N GLY A 834 -12.14 14.31 7.48
CA GLY A 834 -11.82 12.95 7.91
C GLY A 834 -12.99 12.01 7.68
N MET A 835 -12.70 10.81 7.16
CA MET A 835 -13.65 9.71 7.03
C MET A 835 -13.43 8.70 8.14
N PHE A 836 -14.52 8.31 8.80
CA PHE A 836 -14.63 7.26 9.79
C PHE A 836 -15.45 6.12 9.22
N TYR A 837 -15.14 4.88 9.59
CA TYR A 837 -15.87 3.70 9.13
C TYR A 837 -15.77 2.56 10.15
N GLY A 838 -16.71 1.62 10.08
CA GLY A 838 -16.74 0.47 11.00
C GLY A 838 -15.58 -0.51 10.76
N MET A 839 -15.11 -1.14 11.85
CA MET A 839 -14.12 -2.20 11.82
C MET A 839 -14.81 -3.55 11.57
N LYS A 840 -14.31 -4.32 10.60
CA LYS A 840 -14.86 -5.63 10.23
C LYS A 840 -14.95 -6.54 11.45
N PHE A 841 -16.07 -7.25 11.60
CA PHE A 841 -16.36 -8.17 12.72
C PHE A 841 -16.50 -7.52 14.11
N TYR A 842 -16.61 -6.20 14.19
CA TYR A 842 -16.78 -5.49 15.46
C TYR A 842 -17.96 -4.53 15.43
N ASN A 843 -17.90 -3.51 14.58
CA ASN A 843 -18.94 -2.50 14.46
C ASN A 843 -19.17 -2.03 13.02
N ASP A 844 -18.74 -2.84 12.04
CA ASP A 844 -19.05 -2.71 10.62
C ASP A 844 -20.54 -2.90 10.30
N LEU A 845 -21.30 -3.48 11.23
CA LEU A 845 -22.74 -3.64 11.16
C LEU A 845 -23.44 -2.73 12.17
N LEU A 846 -24.13 -1.71 11.67
CA LEU A 846 -25.06 -0.90 12.45
C LEU A 846 -26.47 -1.50 12.30
N MET A 847 -26.88 -2.23 13.34
CA MET A 847 -28.16 -2.93 13.40
C MET A 847 -29.34 -1.94 13.36
N GLU A 848 -30.50 -2.46 13.02
CA GLU A 848 -31.80 -1.80 13.09
C GLU A 848 -32.10 -1.20 14.46
N ALA A 849 -33.12 -0.34 14.50
CA ALA A 849 -33.51 0.38 15.70
C ALA A 849 -33.77 -0.55 16.90
N GLY A 850 -33.08 -0.28 18.01
CA GLY A 850 -33.12 -1.10 19.23
C GLY A 850 -31.90 -0.87 20.13
N PRO A 851 -31.72 -1.67 21.21
CA PRO A 851 -30.60 -1.52 22.13
C PRO A 851 -29.22 -1.63 21.46
N SER A 852 -29.11 -2.46 20.42
CA SER A 852 -27.89 -2.67 19.62
C SER A 852 -27.83 -1.79 18.36
N GLY A 853 -28.80 -0.91 18.14
CA GLY A 853 -28.87 -0.01 16.97
C GLY A 853 -28.00 1.24 17.11
N ASN A 854 -26.85 1.14 17.79
CA ASN A 854 -25.92 2.25 17.93
C ASN A 854 -24.46 1.79 17.89
N VAL A 855 -23.60 2.64 17.34
CA VAL A 855 -22.14 2.47 17.37
C VAL A 855 -21.49 3.74 17.90
N GLN A 856 -20.41 3.60 18.65
CA GLN A 856 -19.74 4.72 19.34
C GLN A 856 -18.22 4.62 19.21
N SER A 857 -17.58 5.77 19.18
CA SER A 857 -16.13 5.91 19.05
C SER A 857 -15.68 7.15 19.81
N GLU A 858 -14.40 7.17 20.17
CA GLU A 858 -13.75 8.37 20.68
C GLU A 858 -12.62 8.79 19.74
N VAL A 859 -12.35 10.09 19.68
CA VAL A 859 -11.30 10.69 18.85
C VAL A 859 -10.46 11.60 19.73
N LEU A 860 -9.15 11.43 19.70
CA LEU A 860 -8.18 12.28 20.36
C LEU A 860 -7.52 13.19 19.32
N LEU A 861 -7.65 14.50 19.56
CA LEU A 861 -7.24 15.55 18.66
C LEU A 861 -6.16 16.39 19.34
N GLN A 862 -5.01 16.58 18.69
CA GLN A 862 -3.95 17.42 19.23
C GLN A 862 -4.33 18.89 19.08
N LYS A 863 -4.06 19.69 20.11
CA LYS A 863 -4.30 21.13 20.08
C LYS A 863 -3.18 21.83 19.33
N ASP A 864 -3.57 22.70 18.41
CA ASP A 864 -2.70 23.75 17.91
C ASP A 864 -2.95 25.04 18.70
N GLN A 865 -1.90 25.54 19.36
CA GLN A 865 -1.97 26.72 20.22
C GLN A 865 -2.44 27.98 19.47
N ASN A 866 -2.28 28.02 18.14
CA ASN A 866 -2.65 29.17 17.34
C ASN A 866 -4.13 29.18 16.90
N THR A 867 -4.75 28.00 16.81
CA THR A 867 -6.09 27.83 16.20
C THR A 867 -7.14 27.30 17.15
N PHE A 868 -6.75 26.61 18.22
CA PHE A 868 -7.67 25.98 19.15
C PHE A 868 -8.45 27.01 19.98
N THR A 869 -9.78 26.96 19.89
CA THR A 869 -10.68 27.82 20.68
C THR A 869 -12.01 27.10 20.94
N PHE A 870 -12.70 27.46 22.02
CA PHE A 870 -14.10 27.06 22.25
C PHE A 870 -15.10 28.15 21.86
N LYS A 871 -14.62 29.30 21.37
CA LYS A 871 -15.49 30.40 20.94
C LYS A 871 -16.27 29.99 19.70
N GLN A 872 -17.51 30.48 19.60
CA GLN A 872 -18.35 30.37 18.39
C GLN A 872 -18.52 28.93 17.87
N GLY A 873 -18.55 27.94 18.77
CA GLY A 873 -18.83 26.57 18.38
C GLY A 873 -17.70 25.88 17.59
N TRP A 874 -16.46 26.38 17.67
CA TRP A 874 -15.33 25.85 16.91
C TRP A 874 -15.06 24.35 17.11
N ALA A 875 -15.38 23.79 18.28
CA ALA A 875 -15.17 22.37 18.60
C ALA A 875 -16.15 21.40 17.90
N PHE A 876 -17.09 21.92 17.10
CA PHE A 876 -18.11 21.16 16.39
C PHE A 876 -17.84 21.13 14.88
N PRO A 877 -18.18 20.03 14.20
CA PRO A 877 -17.94 19.88 12.77
C PRO A 877 -18.75 20.91 11.98
N ARG A 878 -18.18 21.33 10.84
CA ARG A 878 -18.82 22.24 9.89
C ARG A 878 -19.79 21.52 8.97
N ARG A 879 -19.46 20.27 8.61
CA ARG A 879 -20.30 19.37 7.80
C ARG A 879 -20.12 17.94 8.24
N VAL A 880 -21.18 17.15 8.07
CA VAL A 880 -21.19 15.72 8.39
C VAL A 880 -21.94 14.99 7.29
N TYR A 881 -21.37 13.89 6.79
CA TYR A 881 -22.00 13.02 5.79
C TYR A 881 -22.06 11.60 6.33
N PHE A 882 -23.17 10.91 6.10
CA PHE A 882 -23.33 9.49 6.44
C PHE A 882 -23.64 8.70 5.17
N ASN A 883 -22.82 7.68 4.87
CA ASN A 883 -22.90 6.88 3.63
C ASN A 883 -22.94 7.71 2.34
N GLY A 884 -22.36 8.91 2.37
CA GLY A 884 -22.36 9.85 1.26
C GLY A 884 -23.42 10.96 1.34
N ASP A 885 -24.45 10.82 2.15
CA ASP A 885 -25.52 11.83 2.23
C ASP A 885 -25.21 12.89 3.30
N GLU A 886 -25.40 14.16 2.97
CA GLU A 886 -25.18 15.26 3.91
C GLU A 886 -26.23 15.25 5.02
N CYS A 887 -25.77 15.25 6.27
CA CYS A 887 -26.65 15.32 7.43
C CYS A 887 -27.04 16.76 7.75
N MET A 888 -28.26 16.97 8.24
CA MET A 888 -28.69 18.29 8.70
C MET A 888 -28.06 18.63 10.06
N LEU A 889 -27.29 19.72 10.12
CA LEU A 889 -26.74 20.26 11.37
C LEU A 889 -27.74 21.19 12.07
N PRO A 890 -27.71 21.31 13.41
CA PRO A 890 -28.33 22.40 14.14
C PRO A 890 -27.81 23.77 13.65
N PRO A 891 -28.57 24.85 13.82
CA PRO A 891 -28.08 26.17 13.44
C PRO A 891 -26.95 26.62 14.41
N PRO A 892 -25.93 27.38 13.93
CA PRO A 892 -24.73 27.70 14.73
C PRO A 892 -24.98 28.46 16.03
N ASP A 893 -26.06 29.24 16.10
CA ASP A 893 -26.52 29.96 17.30
C ASP A 893 -26.97 29.03 18.43
N ALA A 894 -27.39 27.80 18.08
CA ALA A 894 -27.79 26.79 19.04
C ALA A 894 -26.62 25.95 19.57
N TYR A 895 -25.37 26.15 19.12
CA TYR A 895 -24.25 25.29 19.53
C TYR A 895 -23.93 25.44 21.03
N PRO A 896 -23.47 24.37 21.70
CA PRO A 896 -23.08 24.45 23.11
C PRO A 896 -22.00 25.52 23.33
N ALA A 897 -22.36 26.60 24.01
CA ALA A 897 -21.47 27.69 24.39
C ALA A 897 -20.92 27.51 25.80
N LEU A 898 -19.73 28.09 26.06
CA LEU A 898 -19.21 28.19 27.42
C LEU A 898 -20.14 29.06 28.27
N PRO A 899 -20.35 28.74 29.56
CA PRO A 899 -21.07 29.62 30.45
C PRO A 899 -20.36 30.97 30.47
N ASN A 900 -21.05 32.02 30.02
CA ASN A 900 -20.52 33.37 30.08
C ASN A 900 -20.37 33.74 31.57
N SER A 901 -19.17 33.60 32.13
CA SER A 901 -18.82 34.21 33.42
C SER A 901 -18.57 35.71 33.21
N ALA A 902 -19.55 36.40 32.64
CA ALA A 902 -19.67 37.82 32.85
C ALA A 902 -20.71 37.96 33.95
N HIS A 903 -20.27 38.29 35.17
CA HIS A 903 -21.14 39.06 36.04
C HIS A 903 -21.60 40.24 35.19
N VAL A 904 -22.89 40.27 34.86
CA VAL A 904 -23.50 41.47 34.29
C VAL A 904 -23.34 42.52 35.38
N ASN A 905 -22.27 43.29 35.28
CA ASN A 905 -22.05 44.43 36.16
C ASN A 905 -23.15 45.43 35.77
N SER A 906 -24.28 45.32 36.47
CA SER A 906 -25.45 46.22 36.38
C SER A 906 -25.01 47.70 36.46
N ILE A 907 -23.84 47.96 37.07
CA ILE A 907 -23.17 49.24 37.19
C ILE A 907 -22.81 49.89 35.82
N SER A 908 -22.61 49.13 34.74
CA SER A 908 -22.26 49.71 33.42
C SER A 908 -23.49 50.27 32.67
N ILE A 909 -24.65 49.63 32.82
CA ILE A 909 -25.91 50.10 32.20
C ILE A 909 -26.38 51.38 32.90
N PHE A 910 -26.23 51.47 34.23
CA PHE A 910 -26.56 52.68 34.99
C PHE A 910 -25.63 53.87 34.66
N LYS A 911 -24.35 53.64 34.37
CA LYS A 911 -23.42 54.74 33.97
C LYS A 911 -23.73 55.29 32.59
N MET A 912 -24.13 54.45 31.64
CA MET A 912 -24.54 54.88 30.29
C MET A 912 -25.92 55.57 30.32
N ALA A 913 -26.86 55.07 31.12
CA ALA A 913 -28.15 55.74 31.31
C ALA A 913 -28.00 57.11 32.01
N ALA A 914 -27.15 57.19 33.04
CA ALA A 914 -26.85 58.44 33.73
C ALA A 914 -26.10 59.46 32.85
N SER A 915 -25.18 59.02 31.98
CA SER A 915 -24.51 59.92 31.04
C SER A 915 -25.46 60.44 29.96
N VAL A 916 -26.38 59.61 29.47
CA VAL A 916 -27.41 60.03 28.52
C VAL A 916 -28.42 60.99 29.16
N LEU A 917 -28.81 60.75 30.42
CA LEU A 917 -29.65 61.67 31.20
C LEU A 917 -28.94 63.00 31.50
N LEU A 918 -27.64 62.98 31.81
CA LEU A 918 -26.84 64.20 32.01
C LEU A 918 -26.67 65.00 30.71
N ILE A 919 -26.53 64.33 29.57
CA ILE A 919 -26.48 64.97 28.25
C ILE A 919 -27.85 65.56 27.87
N LEU A 920 -28.95 64.87 28.18
CA LEU A 920 -30.30 65.40 27.96
C LEU A 920 -30.59 66.61 28.87
N PHE A 921 -30.13 66.58 30.12
CA PHE A 921 -30.27 67.72 31.05
C PHE A 921 -29.43 68.93 30.61
N SER A 922 -28.20 68.73 30.12
CA SER A 922 -27.37 69.85 29.63
C SER A 922 -27.90 70.44 28.32
N ILE A 923 -28.53 69.64 27.45
CA ILE A 923 -29.23 70.14 26.25
C ILE A 923 -30.47 70.97 26.64
N CYS A 924 -31.23 70.55 27.66
CA CYS A 924 -32.38 71.34 28.16
C CYS A 924 -31.99 72.70 28.75
N PHE A 925 -30.84 72.80 29.45
CA PHE A 925 -30.37 74.09 29.99
C PHE A 925 -29.78 75.03 28.93
N SER A 926 -29.36 74.52 27.77
CA SER A 926 -28.89 75.34 26.63
C SER A 926 -30.01 75.89 25.74
N LEU A 927 -31.27 75.55 26.05
CA LEU A 927 -32.48 75.92 25.29
C LEU A 927 -33.51 76.69 26.15
N SER A 928 -33.10 77.25 27.30
CA SER A 928 -33.88 78.21 28.10
C SER A 928 -33.18 79.55 28.18
#